data_AF-A0A962TUR4-F1
#
_entry.id   AF-A0A962TUR4-F1
#
_cell.length_a   1.000
_cell.length_b   1.000
_cell.length_c   1.000
_cell.angle_alpha   90.00
_cell.angle_beta   90.00
_cell.angle_gamma   90.00
#
_symmetry.space_group_name_H-M   'P 1'
#
loop_
_entity.id
_entity.type
_entity.pdbx_description
1 polymer ?
#
loop_
_entity_poly.entity_id
_entity_poly.type
_entity_poly.pdbx_seq_one_letter_code
_entity_poly.pdbx_strand_id
1 'polypeptide(L)'
;MSSYLNIDYVSITFPTDNGPLNVLKDISLKVEQGEFITLIGHSGCGKSTVLNIVAGLLNATQGGVLLEEREVTEPGPDRAVVFQNHSLLPWLSVYDNVRLAVDQVFKGRKSRAQRDEWTRHNLELVHMSHALDRKPDEISGGMKQRVGIARALAMEPKVLLMDEPFGALDSLTRTHMQDSLMEIQARLNNTVIMITHDVDEAVLLSDRIVMMTNGPSAEVGQVLNIDLPRPRDRLTLADDPLYNHYRAEVLRFLHERHQNPEKAHEAAVSAPPANVVEMPRSPGRRSGRLLEKTRLSIGFVPLTDCAPLAIAQEKGFFARHGLDVTLSRESSWSNIRDKVSTGILDGAQMLAAMPLASVLPSSRSQPMVTALSLDLNGNAITVSKELYGRMLGTGVDGLDTPQGSAQALRRVIEDDLRQGRRKLSFAMVFPDSSHNYLLRYWMASAGIDPDRDLDLVVVPPPQMSNYLRAGLLSGYCVGEPWNTLAVSEGLGHTLVTSYDIWNNHPEKVFGVTRIWADTNPNTHVAVVEALLEACQWLDEPHNRVEAAQILSQGRYVNAPVDVLEKSLAGHLQYSAGEAVRKVEDFNVFHRYLANFPWRSHAVWFLSQMVRWGHVTPEINIENITRAVYRPAVYRQAAAALGLPASEHDCKIEGEHDAPWQMAVSERNVLIGPDRFMDARRFDATRVRDYIASFAAVASLSERQAADELQQAQASIG
;
A
#
# COMPACT_ATOMS: atom_id res chain seq x y z
N MET A 1 5.60 -9.60 43.94
CA MET A 1 6.59 -9.86 42.89
C MET A 1 6.83 -8.51 42.21
N SER A 2 8.08 -8.02 42.19
CA SER A 2 8.37 -6.79 41.45
C SER A 2 8.43 -7.08 39.95
N SER A 3 7.93 -6.15 39.14
CA SER A 3 8.00 -6.20 37.68
C SER A 3 9.44 -5.98 37.21
N TYR A 4 9.88 -6.71 36.17
CA TYR A 4 11.26 -6.62 35.66
C TYR A 4 11.54 -5.26 35.00
N LEU A 5 10.62 -4.81 34.14
CA LEU A 5 10.56 -3.45 33.61
C LEU A 5 9.20 -2.84 33.96
N ASN A 6 9.20 -1.65 34.55
CA ASN A 6 8.00 -0.90 34.93
C ASN A 6 8.01 0.47 34.25
N ILE A 7 7.03 0.72 33.39
CA ILE A 7 6.70 2.04 32.87
C ILE A 7 5.61 2.59 33.81
N ASP A 8 5.90 3.67 34.54
CA ASP A 8 5.04 4.17 35.61
C ASP A 8 4.56 5.60 35.29
N TYR A 9 3.29 5.72 34.91
CA TYR A 9 2.58 6.97 34.58
C TYR A 9 3.34 7.89 33.63
N VAL A 10 3.97 7.32 32.61
CA VAL A 10 4.77 8.09 31.65
C VAL A 10 3.88 8.98 30.80
N SER A 11 4.13 10.29 30.89
CA SER A 11 3.53 11.32 30.03
C SER A 11 4.62 12.13 29.33
N ILE A 12 4.37 12.56 28.09
CA ILE A 12 5.33 13.38 27.35
C ILE A 12 4.67 14.51 26.56
N THR A 13 5.17 15.71 26.78
CA THR A 13 4.73 16.93 26.11
C THR A 13 5.90 17.57 25.38
N PHE A 14 5.75 17.78 24.07
CA PHE A 14 6.74 18.49 23.27
C PHE A 14 6.37 19.97 23.12
N PRO A 15 7.34 20.89 23.24
CA PRO A 15 7.12 22.28 22.87
C PRO A 15 6.97 22.37 21.34
N THR A 16 5.90 22.99 20.86
CA THR A 16 5.71 23.27 19.42
C THR A 16 5.33 24.73 19.22
N ASP A 17 5.53 25.26 18.02
CA ASP A 17 5.21 26.66 17.67
C ASP A 17 3.72 27.00 17.85
N ASN A 18 2.84 25.99 17.83
CA ASN A 18 1.40 26.10 18.02
C ASN A 18 0.95 25.79 19.47
N GLY A 19 1.89 25.67 20.42
CA GLY A 19 1.64 25.33 21.82
C GLY A 19 2.20 23.96 22.24
N PRO A 20 2.11 23.60 23.53
CA PRO A 20 2.58 22.29 24.01
C PRO A 20 1.72 21.15 23.44
N LEU A 21 2.36 20.20 22.74
CA LEU A 21 1.72 19.01 22.21
C LEU A 21 1.93 17.83 23.16
N ASN A 22 0.88 17.46 23.89
CA ASN A 22 0.91 16.28 24.75
C ASN A 22 0.73 15.01 23.89
N VAL A 23 1.77 14.18 23.77
CA VAL A 23 1.77 12.98 22.89
C VAL A 23 1.33 11.73 23.64
N LEU A 24 1.82 11.55 24.88
CA LEU A 24 1.49 10.41 25.73
C LEU A 24 0.94 10.91 27.05
N LYS A 25 -0.06 10.21 27.58
CA LYS A 25 -0.65 10.49 28.88
C LYS A 25 -0.72 9.21 29.71
N ASP A 26 -0.18 9.27 30.92
CA ASP A 26 -0.30 8.27 31.98
C ASP A 26 -0.07 6.81 31.51
N ILE A 27 0.94 6.59 30.65
CA ILE A 27 1.27 5.24 30.18
C ILE A 27 1.85 4.44 31.34
N SER A 28 1.13 3.39 31.73
CA SER A 28 1.54 2.46 32.78
C SER A 28 1.55 1.03 32.25
N LEU A 29 2.72 0.37 32.31
CA LEU A 29 2.91 -0.99 31.82
C LEU A 29 3.97 -1.72 32.64
N LYS A 30 3.65 -2.95 33.09
CA LYS A 30 4.56 -3.83 33.81
C LYS A 30 4.91 -5.03 32.95
N VAL A 31 6.20 -5.26 32.73
CA VAL A 31 6.75 -6.33 31.88
C VAL A 31 7.49 -7.35 32.76
N GLU A 32 7.24 -8.63 32.51
CA GLU A 32 7.90 -9.74 33.19
C GLU A 32 9.21 -10.13 32.48
N GLN A 33 10.10 -10.80 33.19
CA GLN A 33 11.37 -11.23 32.60
C GLN A 33 11.15 -12.38 31.61
N GLY A 34 11.73 -12.26 30.41
CA GLY A 34 11.61 -13.26 29.34
C GLY A 34 10.35 -13.10 28.48
N GLU A 35 9.53 -12.10 28.79
CA GLU A 35 8.27 -11.85 28.11
C GLU A 35 8.47 -11.17 26.74
N PHE A 36 7.66 -11.54 25.75
CA PHE A 36 7.57 -10.84 24.47
C PHE A 36 6.31 -9.98 24.42
N ILE A 37 6.44 -8.67 24.42
CA ILE A 37 5.33 -7.73 24.33
C ILE A 37 5.36 -6.99 23.00
N THR A 38 4.19 -6.80 22.40
CA THR A 38 4.02 -5.90 21.26
C THR A 38 3.18 -4.68 21.62
N LEU A 39 3.65 -3.49 21.22
CA LEU A 39 2.85 -2.26 21.23
C LEU A 39 2.27 -2.04 19.83
N ILE A 40 0.94 -1.95 19.75
CA ILE A 40 0.21 -1.68 18.51
C ILE A 40 -0.77 -0.51 18.69
N GLY A 41 -1.03 0.24 17.63
CA GLY A 41 -1.86 1.43 17.66
C GLY A 41 -1.69 2.25 16.38
N HIS A 42 -2.54 3.25 16.18
CA HIS A 42 -2.51 4.08 14.95
C HIS A 42 -1.18 4.80 14.74
N SER A 43 -0.90 5.20 13.50
CA SER A 43 0.25 6.04 13.20
C SER A 43 0.16 7.35 13.98
N GLY A 44 1.28 7.79 14.57
CA GLY A 44 1.34 9.04 15.34
C GLY A 44 0.82 8.97 16.78
N CYS A 45 0.40 7.81 17.30
CA CYS A 45 -0.01 7.69 18.71
C CYS A 45 1.14 7.64 19.73
N GLY A 46 2.40 7.73 19.30
CA GLY A 46 3.55 7.78 20.21
C GLY A 46 4.19 6.43 20.59
N LYS A 47 3.94 5.35 19.84
CA LYS A 47 4.60 4.04 20.06
C LYS A 47 6.13 4.15 20.13
N SER A 48 6.75 4.73 19.09
CA SER A 48 8.21 4.94 19.05
C SER A 48 8.68 5.89 20.15
N THR A 49 7.81 6.81 20.60
CA THR A 49 8.08 7.68 21.75
C THR A 49 8.17 6.87 23.05
N VAL A 50 7.26 5.93 23.29
CA VAL A 50 7.35 4.98 24.43
C VAL A 50 8.66 4.19 24.36
N LEU A 51 8.98 3.63 23.18
CA LEU A 51 10.20 2.84 23.01
C LEU A 51 11.47 3.67 23.27
N ASN A 52 11.53 4.91 22.80
CA ASN A 52 12.67 5.81 23.05
C ASN A 52 12.81 6.18 24.54
N ILE A 53 11.70 6.33 25.26
CA ILE A 53 11.74 6.55 26.72
C ILE A 53 12.27 5.32 27.44
N VAL A 54 11.76 4.13 27.08
CA VAL A 54 12.27 2.87 27.64
C VAL A 54 13.76 2.70 27.33
N ALA A 55 14.22 3.08 26.14
CA ALA A 55 15.63 3.04 25.76
C ALA A 55 16.51 4.04 26.53
N GLY A 56 15.93 5.05 27.20
CA GLY A 56 16.65 6.16 27.81
C GLY A 56 17.14 7.21 26.80
N LEU A 57 16.67 7.16 25.56
CA LEU A 57 16.99 8.13 24.50
C LEU A 57 16.16 9.42 24.62
N LEU A 58 15.07 9.37 25.38
CA LEU A 58 14.15 10.48 25.59
C LEU A 58 13.64 10.45 27.04
N ASN A 59 13.73 11.58 27.73
CA ASN A 59 13.18 11.68 29.09
C ASN A 59 11.68 12.00 29.04
N ALA A 60 10.89 11.32 29.87
CA ALA A 60 9.48 11.63 30.05
C ALA A 60 9.31 13.00 30.71
N THR A 61 8.19 13.68 30.44
CA THR A 61 7.85 14.93 31.12
C THR A 61 7.30 14.67 32.53
N GLN A 62 6.59 13.55 32.70
CA GLN A 62 6.09 13.04 33.98
C GLN A 62 6.18 11.52 34.00
N GLY A 63 6.25 10.93 35.20
CA GLY A 63 6.46 9.50 35.38
C GLY A 63 7.90 9.09 35.07
N GLY A 64 8.13 7.78 34.98
CA GLY A 64 9.46 7.23 34.73
C GLY A 64 9.44 5.77 34.31
N VAL A 65 10.61 5.27 33.91
CA VAL A 65 10.80 3.86 33.58
C VAL A 65 11.82 3.27 34.55
N LEU A 66 11.47 2.14 35.17
CA LEU A 66 12.34 1.39 36.07
C LEU A 66 12.69 0.06 35.42
N LEU A 67 13.98 -0.27 35.34
CA LEU A 67 14.47 -1.60 34.96
C LEU A 67 15.21 -2.19 36.16
N GLU A 68 14.74 -3.32 36.68
CA GLU A 68 15.24 -3.94 37.93
C GLU A 68 15.32 -2.94 39.10
N GLU A 69 14.24 -2.18 39.33
CA GLU A 69 14.14 -1.15 40.38
C GLU A 69 15.11 0.03 40.21
N ARG A 70 15.76 0.18 39.05
CA ARG A 70 16.63 1.32 38.72
C ARG A 70 15.99 2.19 37.67
N GLU A 71 15.93 3.48 37.94
CA GLU A 71 15.38 4.46 37.00
C GLU A 71 16.25 4.58 35.74
N VAL A 72 15.60 4.53 34.59
CA VAL A 72 16.21 4.72 33.28
C VAL A 72 16.19 6.21 32.95
N THR A 73 17.37 6.84 33.01
CA THR A 73 17.56 8.27 32.72
C THR A 73 18.48 8.51 31.52
N GLU A 74 19.21 7.47 31.08
CA GLU A 74 20.13 7.53 29.96
C GLU A 74 20.18 6.19 29.19
N PRO A 75 20.68 6.18 27.94
CA PRO A 75 20.86 4.95 27.18
C PRO A 75 21.94 4.06 27.79
N GLY A 76 21.72 2.74 27.78
CA GLY A 76 22.63 1.76 28.38
C GLY A 76 22.68 0.45 27.60
N PRO A 77 23.76 -0.34 27.74
CA PRO A 77 23.92 -1.60 27.01
C PRO A 77 22.93 -2.69 27.44
N ASP A 78 22.29 -2.52 28.58
CA ASP A 78 21.21 -3.36 29.09
C ASP A 78 19.89 -3.17 28.31
N ARG A 79 19.79 -2.16 27.44
CA ARG A 79 18.60 -1.89 26.61
C ARG A 79 19.03 -1.63 25.16
N ALA A 80 19.01 -2.66 24.33
CA ALA A 80 19.44 -2.53 22.94
C ALA A 80 18.25 -2.25 22.02
N VAL A 81 18.43 -1.31 21.07
CA VAL A 81 17.39 -0.91 20.12
C VAL A 81 17.72 -1.41 18.71
N VAL A 82 16.75 -2.05 18.08
CA VAL A 82 16.71 -2.36 16.65
C VAL A 82 15.76 -1.37 15.98
N PHE A 83 16.33 -0.43 15.23
CA PHE A 83 15.57 0.63 14.57
C PHE A 83 14.93 0.17 13.26
N GLN A 84 13.83 0.82 12.87
CA GLN A 84 13.14 0.64 11.59
C GLN A 84 14.08 0.84 10.38
N ASN A 85 14.92 1.88 10.44
CA ASN A 85 16.06 2.01 9.56
C ASN A 85 17.20 1.16 10.12
N HIS A 86 17.70 0.20 9.34
CA HIS A 86 18.74 -0.76 9.72
C HIS A 86 19.94 -0.17 10.48
N SER A 87 20.22 1.14 10.31
CA SER A 87 21.20 1.93 11.09
C SER A 87 22.58 1.28 11.17
N LEU A 88 22.97 0.56 10.11
CA LEU A 88 24.31 0.00 9.96
C LEU A 88 25.26 1.10 9.50
N LEU A 89 26.50 1.03 9.95
CA LEU A 89 27.55 1.95 9.51
C LEU A 89 28.06 1.50 8.13
N PRO A 90 27.85 2.29 7.07
CA PRO A 90 28.06 1.85 5.68
C PRO A 90 29.53 1.57 5.34
N TRP A 91 30.46 2.17 6.08
CA TRP A 91 31.90 1.96 5.90
C TRP A 91 32.46 0.74 6.65
N LEU A 92 31.68 0.09 7.52
CA LEU A 92 32.07 -1.10 8.26
C LEU A 92 31.54 -2.37 7.58
N SER A 93 32.29 -3.48 7.67
CA SER A 93 31.78 -4.79 7.25
C SER A 93 30.62 -5.26 8.15
N VAL A 94 29.94 -6.34 7.76
CA VAL A 94 28.95 -7.03 8.61
C VAL A 94 29.57 -7.44 9.93
N TYR A 95 30.76 -8.04 9.90
CA TYR A 95 31.51 -8.39 11.09
C TYR A 95 31.81 -7.15 11.94
N ASP A 96 32.33 -6.09 11.33
CA ASP A 96 32.74 -4.87 12.05
C ASP A 96 31.55 -4.12 12.67
N ASN A 97 30.38 -4.15 12.02
CA ASN A 97 29.15 -3.56 12.55
C ASN A 97 28.75 -4.22 13.89
N VAL A 98 28.86 -5.55 14.00
CA VAL A 98 28.57 -6.27 15.25
C VAL A 98 29.73 -6.13 16.23
N ARG A 99 30.97 -6.25 15.75
CA ARG A 99 32.19 -6.14 16.54
C ARG A 99 32.28 -4.82 17.30
N LEU A 100 31.82 -3.72 16.69
CA LEU A 100 31.78 -2.41 17.32
C LEU A 100 31.00 -2.43 18.66
N ALA A 101 29.83 -3.05 18.68
CA ALA A 101 29.02 -3.16 19.89
C ALA A 101 29.70 -4.05 20.95
N VAL A 102 30.27 -5.18 20.52
CA VAL A 102 31.03 -6.09 21.39
C VAL A 102 32.23 -5.38 22.02
N ASP A 103 32.98 -4.63 21.22
CA ASP A 103 34.15 -3.91 21.68
C ASP A 103 33.78 -2.79 22.65
N GLN A 104 32.66 -2.11 22.44
CA GLN A 104 32.20 -1.05 23.33
C GLN A 104 31.74 -1.59 24.70
N VAL A 105 31.03 -2.73 24.73
CA VAL A 105 30.47 -3.30 25.96
C VAL A 105 31.50 -4.12 26.74
N PHE A 106 32.36 -4.88 26.05
CA PHE A 106 33.28 -5.82 26.69
C PHE A 106 34.74 -5.37 26.72
N LYS A 107 35.03 -4.11 26.40
CA LYS A 107 36.38 -3.54 26.56
C LYS A 107 36.88 -3.75 27.99
N GLY A 108 38.04 -4.38 28.12
CA GLY A 108 38.65 -4.66 29.43
C GLY A 108 38.04 -5.83 30.21
N ARG A 109 36.91 -6.42 29.76
CA ARG A 109 36.29 -7.61 30.37
C ARG A 109 36.55 -8.90 29.59
N LYS A 110 36.63 -8.83 28.26
CA LYS A 110 36.93 -9.97 27.39
C LYS A 110 38.24 -9.74 26.61
N SER A 111 39.02 -10.80 26.41
CA SER A 111 40.21 -10.77 25.57
C SER A 111 39.85 -10.47 24.10
N ARG A 112 40.83 -10.10 23.27
CA ARG A 112 40.58 -9.84 21.84
C ARG A 112 40.01 -11.08 21.13
N ALA A 113 40.49 -12.28 21.49
CA ALA A 113 40.04 -13.55 20.95
C ALA A 113 38.59 -13.87 21.39
N GLN A 114 38.28 -13.71 22.68
CA GLN A 114 36.91 -13.92 23.19
C GLN A 114 35.89 -12.96 22.54
N ARG A 115 36.29 -11.72 22.26
CA ARG A 115 35.44 -10.76 21.53
C ARG A 115 35.24 -11.15 20.06
N ASP A 116 36.24 -11.78 19.42
CA ASP A 116 36.09 -12.29 18.04
C ASP A 116 35.12 -13.46 17.99
N GLU A 117 35.32 -14.43 18.86
CA GLU A 117 34.44 -15.59 19.01
C GLU A 117 33.00 -15.17 19.30
N TRP A 118 32.80 -14.23 20.24
CA TRP A 118 31.48 -13.70 20.56
C TRP A 118 30.81 -12.97 19.39
N THR A 119 31.59 -12.21 18.60
CA THR A 119 31.07 -11.53 17.40
C THR A 119 30.59 -12.56 16.37
N ARG A 120 31.40 -13.59 16.11
CA ARG A 120 31.05 -14.67 15.16
C ARG A 120 29.86 -15.47 15.64
N HIS A 121 29.78 -15.78 16.92
CA HIS A 121 28.65 -16.48 17.53
C HIS A 121 27.33 -15.73 17.31
N ASN A 122 27.30 -14.41 17.53
CA ASN A 122 26.08 -13.61 17.33
C ASN A 122 25.70 -13.48 15.85
N LEU A 123 26.68 -13.44 14.94
CA LEU A 123 26.41 -13.46 13.50
C LEU A 123 25.90 -14.84 13.05
N GLU A 124 26.37 -15.92 13.66
CA GLU A 124 25.86 -17.27 13.41
C GLU A 124 24.41 -17.42 13.89
N LEU A 125 24.07 -16.89 15.06
CA LEU A 125 22.68 -16.91 15.60
C LEU A 125 21.66 -16.30 14.65
N VAL A 126 22.04 -15.33 13.82
CA VAL A 126 21.16 -14.69 12.84
C VAL A 126 21.38 -15.20 11.41
N HIS A 127 22.19 -16.27 11.23
CA HIS A 127 22.55 -16.87 9.94
C HIS A 127 23.36 -15.96 8.98
N MET A 128 24.22 -15.10 9.52
CA MET A 128 25.07 -14.16 8.76
C MET A 128 26.54 -14.59 8.60
N SER A 129 26.90 -15.82 8.99
CA SER A 129 28.28 -16.34 8.91
C SER A 129 28.88 -16.35 7.49
N HIS A 130 28.05 -16.36 6.44
CA HIS A 130 28.50 -16.40 5.04
C HIS A 130 28.84 -15.03 4.45
N ALA A 131 28.53 -13.94 5.16
CA ALA A 131 28.62 -12.57 4.64
C ALA A 131 29.44 -11.63 5.54
N LEU A 132 30.33 -12.18 6.38
CA LEU A 132 31.09 -11.45 7.40
C LEU A 132 31.86 -10.24 6.86
N ASP A 133 32.53 -10.42 5.72
CA ASP A 133 33.41 -9.38 5.14
C ASP A 133 32.67 -8.41 4.20
N ARG A 134 31.38 -8.67 3.92
CA ARG A 134 30.56 -7.79 3.07
C ARG A 134 30.23 -6.49 3.79
N LYS A 135 30.05 -5.41 3.04
CA LYS A 135 29.55 -4.13 3.54
C LYS A 135 28.02 -4.06 3.45
N PRO A 136 27.36 -3.16 4.20
CA PRO A 136 25.91 -2.98 4.12
C PRO A 136 25.38 -2.82 2.69
N ASP A 137 26.06 -2.10 1.80
CA ASP A 137 25.58 -1.87 0.43
C ASP A 137 25.73 -3.08 -0.52
N GLU A 138 26.29 -4.17 -0.02
CA GLU A 138 26.53 -5.44 -0.73
C GLU A 138 25.58 -6.56 -0.24
N ILE A 139 24.66 -6.25 0.67
CA ILE A 139 23.71 -7.20 1.27
C ILE A 139 22.27 -6.69 1.20
N SER A 140 21.29 -7.61 1.17
CA SER A 140 19.86 -7.27 1.06
C SER A 140 19.33 -6.56 2.31
N GLY A 141 18.15 -5.92 2.22
CA GLY A 141 17.49 -5.31 3.38
C GLY A 141 17.29 -6.31 4.54
N GLY A 142 16.84 -7.52 4.23
CA GLY A 142 16.73 -8.60 5.23
C GLY A 142 18.05 -8.94 5.91
N MET A 143 19.13 -9.03 5.13
CA MET A 143 20.46 -9.26 5.69
C MET A 143 20.92 -8.08 6.55
N LYS A 144 20.66 -6.83 6.14
CA LYS A 144 20.94 -5.65 6.96
C LYS A 144 20.21 -5.72 8.30
N GLN A 145 18.97 -6.19 8.29
CA GLN A 145 18.17 -6.33 9.51
C GLN A 145 18.70 -7.41 10.43
N ARG A 146 19.10 -8.57 9.89
CA ARG A 146 19.78 -9.65 10.64
C ARG A 146 21.02 -9.12 11.35
N VAL A 147 21.82 -8.31 10.67
CA VAL A 147 23.03 -7.70 11.25
C VAL A 147 22.68 -6.68 12.34
N GLY A 148 21.62 -5.89 12.16
CA GLY A 148 21.10 -5.00 13.20
C GLY A 148 20.68 -5.74 14.47
N ILE A 149 19.96 -6.85 14.32
CA ILE A 149 19.56 -7.75 15.42
C ILE A 149 20.80 -8.37 16.09
N ALA A 150 21.74 -8.91 15.32
CA ALA A 150 22.98 -9.48 15.86
C ALA A 150 23.79 -8.46 16.66
N ARG A 151 23.89 -7.22 16.16
CA ARG A 151 24.57 -6.13 16.86
C ARG A 151 23.90 -5.81 18.20
N ALA A 152 22.57 -5.80 18.25
CA ALA A 152 21.81 -5.58 19.47
C ALA A 152 21.98 -6.74 20.48
N LEU A 153 21.83 -7.98 20.03
CA LEU A 153 21.99 -9.18 20.86
C LEU A 153 23.41 -9.34 21.40
N ALA A 154 24.41 -8.97 20.60
CA ALA A 154 25.81 -9.08 20.98
C ALA A 154 26.18 -8.22 22.20
N MET A 155 25.35 -7.26 22.60
CA MET A 155 25.51 -6.46 23.82
C MET A 155 25.05 -7.18 25.10
N GLU A 156 24.42 -8.36 24.99
CA GLU A 156 23.72 -9.06 26.08
C GLU A 156 22.67 -8.18 26.79
N PRO A 157 21.71 -7.58 26.03
CA PRO A 157 20.74 -6.69 26.62
C PRO A 157 19.74 -7.43 27.52
N LYS A 158 19.31 -6.75 28.58
CA LYS A 158 18.22 -7.17 29.46
C LYS A 158 16.86 -7.06 28.79
N VAL A 159 16.69 -6.04 27.96
CA VAL A 159 15.48 -5.79 27.16
C VAL A 159 15.91 -5.48 25.72
N LEU A 160 15.36 -6.23 24.77
CA LEU A 160 15.51 -5.98 23.35
C LEU A 160 14.30 -5.14 22.86
N LEU A 161 14.58 -3.94 22.38
CA LEU A 161 13.58 -3.01 21.88
C LEU A 161 13.62 -3.01 20.36
N MET A 162 12.48 -3.22 19.69
CA MET A 162 12.43 -3.29 18.22
C MET A 162 11.34 -2.37 17.68
N ASP A 163 11.71 -1.43 16.81
CA ASP A 163 10.78 -0.51 16.18
C ASP A 163 10.53 -0.91 14.72
N GLU A 164 9.34 -1.47 14.43
CA GLU A 164 8.92 -1.99 13.13
C GLU A 164 10.00 -2.82 12.41
N PRO A 165 10.52 -3.88 13.03
CA PRO A 165 11.70 -4.59 12.54
C PRO A 165 11.49 -5.31 11.19
N PHE A 166 10.26 -5.40 10.71
CA PHE A 166 9.88 -6.14 9.50
C PHE A 166 9.21 -5.29 8.41
N GLY A 167 8.89 -4.01 8.70
CA GLY A 167 8.06 -3.18 7.83
C GLY A 167 8.67 -2.90 6.46
N ALA A 168 10.01 -2.86 6.37
CA ALA A 168 10.75 -2.61 5.14
C ALA A 168 11.12 -3.88 4.35
N LEU A 169 10.70 -5.07 4.79
CA LEU A 169 11.07 -6.36 4.19
C LEU A 169 9.98 -6.89 3.26
N ASP A 170 10.37 -7.57 2.18
CA ASP A 170 9.46 -8.36 1.35
C ASP A 170 8.84 -9.54 2.13
N SER A 171 7.75 -10.10 1.62
CA SER A 171 6.94 -11.10 2.34
C SER A 171 7.71 -12.37 2.73
N LEU A 172 8.61 -12.86 1.87
CA LEU A 172 9.35 -14.10 2.14
C LEU A 172 10.46 -13.84 3.16
N THR A 173 11.22 -12.77 2.96
CA THR A 173 12.28 -12.36 3.89
C THR A 173 11.72 -12.04 5.28
N ARG A 174 10.56 -11.39 5.34
CA ARG A 174 9.81 -11.11 6.56
C ARG A 174 9.44 -12.38 7.33
N THR A 175 8.88 -13.37 6.63
CA THR A 175 8.49 -14.67 7.20
C THR A 175 9.68 -15.34 7.86
N HIS A 176 10.77 -15.54 7.11
CA HIS A 176 11.99 -16.16 7.65
C HIS A 176 12.58 -15.37 8.82
N MET A 177 12.37 -14.06 8.88
CA MET A 177 12.94 -13.24 9.95
C MET A 177 12.20 -13.33 11.26
N GLN A 178 10.88 -13.33 11.19
CA GLN A 178 10.01 -13.56 12.33
C GLN A 178 10.26 -14.97 12.93
N ASP A 179 10.44 -15.98 12.09
CA ASP A 179 10.74 -17.35 12.55
C ASP A 179 12.10 -17.40 13.28
N SER A 180 13.16 -16.82 12.67
CA SER A 180 14.47 -16.69 13.34
C SER A 180 14.38 -15.94 14.67
N LEU A 181 13.56 -14.88 14.77
CA LEU A 181 13.41 -14.13 16.00
C LEU A 181 12.72 -14.95 17.11
N MET A 182 11.72 -15.76 16.75
CA MET A 182 11.08 -16.69 17.69
C MET A 182 12.06 -17.75 18.20
N GLU A 183 12.88 -18.31 17.31
CA GLU A 183 13.91 -19.29 17.68
C GLU A 183 14.96 -18.67 18.62
N ILE A 184 15.42 -17.45 18.31
CA ILE A 184 16.38 -16.71 19.14
C ILE A 184 15.77 -16.43 20.52
N GLN A 185 14.53 -15.94 20.59
CA GLN A 185 13.89 -15.65 21.87
C GLN A 185 13.65 -16.91 22.70
N ALA A 186 13.22 -18.01 22.07
CA ALA A 186 13.06 -19.29 22.75
C ALA A 186 14.39 -19.82 23.31
N ARG A 187 15.50 -19.57 22.60
CA ARG A 187 16.85 -19.99 23.02
C ARG A 187 17.44 -19.10 24.12
N LEU A 188 17.27 -17.78 24.02
CA LEU A 188 17.90 -16.81 24.91
C LEU A 188 17.02 -16.42 26.10
N ASN A 189 15.71 -16.67 26.03
CA ASN A 189 14.70 -16.21 26.99
C ASN A 189 14.85 -14.72 27.34
N ASN A 190 15.18 -13.90 26.35
CA ASN A 190 15.34 -12.46 26.51
C ASN A 190 13.96 -11.76 26.53
N THR A 191 13.88 -10.65 27.27
CA THR A 191 12.68 -9.82 27.30
C THR A 191 12.64 -8.95 26.06
N VAL A 192 11.52 -8.92 25.34
CA VAL A 192 11.38 -8.25 24.04
C VAL A 192 10.19 -7.29 24.06
N ILE A 193 10.41 -6.06 23.60
CA ILE A 193 9.34 -5.10 23.32
C ILE A 193 9.42 -4.73 21.84
N MET A 194 8.38 -5.08 21.09
CA MET A 194 8.28 -4.82 19.66
C MET A 194 7.19 -3.80 19.36
N ILE A 195 7.43 -2.92 18.40
CA ILE A 195 6.40 -2.12 17.75
C ILE A 195 6.16 -2.73 16.38
N THR A 196 4.90 -2.95 16.05
CA THR A 196 4.48 -3.30 14.68
C THR A 196 3.11 -2.68 14.39
N HIS A 197 2.82 -2.54 13.10
CA HIS A 197 1.48 -2.24 12.59
C HIS A 197 0.78 -3.48 12.00
N ASP A 198 1.46 -4.63 11.96
CA ASP A 198 0.95 -5.88 11.43
C ASP A 198 0.34 -6.72 12.57
N VAL A 199 -0.93 -7.09 12.41
CA VAL A 199 -1.66 -7.86 13.43
C VAL A 199 -1.21 -9.31 13.49
N ASP A 200 -0.88 -9.91 12.35
CA ASP A 200 -0.38 -11.27 12.31
C ASP A 200 0.96 -11.36 13.04
N GLU A 201 1.83 -10.37 12.89
CA GLU A 201 3.08 -10.27 13.66
C GLU A 201 2.83 -10.19 15.17
N ALA A 202 1.91 -9.32 15.57
CA ALA A 202 1.61 -9.10 16.98
C ALA A 202 1.10 -10.38 17.65
N VAL A 203 0.17 -11.10 17.02
CA VAL A 203 -0.40 -12.34 17.57
C VAL A 203 0.60 -13.50 17.49
N LEU A 204 1.38 -13.59 16.40
CA LEU A 204 2.37 -14.65 16.22
C LEU A 204 3.51 -14.55 17.24
N LEU A 205 4.01 -13.34 17.53
CA LEU A 205 5.26 -13.18 18.29
C LEU A 205 5.07 -12.92 19.79
N SER A 206 3.91 -12.43 20.23
CA SER A 206 3.77 -11.84 21.57
C SER A 206 3.10 -12.77 22.58
N ASP A 207 3.47 -12.62 23.85
CA ASP A 207 2.72 -13.13 24.99
C ASP A 207 1.61 -12.14 25.38
N ARG A 208 1.87 -10.83 25.22
CA ARG A 208 0.87 -9.77 25.38
C ARG A 208 0.97 -8.71 24.29
N ILE A 209 -0.19 -8.24 23.87
CA ILE A 209 -0.34 -7.13 22.92
C ILE A 209 -0.92 -5.94 23.68
N VAL A 210 -0.14 -4.87 23.78
CA VAL A 210 -0.53 -3.60 24.39
C VAL A 210 -1.04 -2.70 23.28
N MET A 211 -2.34 -2.42 23.30
CA MET A 211 -3.01 -1.62 22.30
C MET A 211 -3.17 -0.17 22.79
N MET A 212 -2.52 0.76 22.09
CA MET A 212 -2.51 2.18 22.42
C MET A 212 -3.67 2.91 21.75
N THR A 213 -4.21 3.92 22.44
CA THR A 213 -5.23 4.82 21.88
C THR A 213 -4.65 5.75 20.82
N ASN A 214 -5.49 6.53 20.15
CA ASN A 214 -5.03 7.53 19.17
C ASN A 214 -4.32 8.69 19.90
N GLY A 215 -3.35 9.29 19.23
CA GLY A 215 -2.76 10.55 19.67
C GLY A 215 -3.57 11.76 19.15
N PRO A 216 -3.34 12.97 19.69
CA PRO A 216 -2.45 13.29 20.82
C PRO A 216 -2.99 12.79 22.17
N SER A 217 -2.13 12.73 23.19
CA SER A 217 -2.42 12.19 24.55
C SER A 217 -2.84 10.72 24.54
N ALA A 218 -2.09 9.89 23.82
CA ALA A 218 -2.37 8.47 23.77
C ALA A 218 -2.14 7.81 25.14
N GLU A 219 -3.02 6.88 25.49
CA GLU A 219 -3.02 6.07 26.70
C GLU A 219 -2.96 4.57 26.33
N VAL A 220 -2.80 3.68 27.32
CA VAL A 220 -3.00 2.24 27.10
C VAL A 220 -4.50 1.97 27.06
N GLY A 221 -5.03 1.58 25.90
CA GLY A 221 -6.47 1.35 25.74
C GLY A 221 -6.91 -0.05 26.15
N GLN A 222 -6.17 -1.07 25.72
CA GLN A 222 -6.44 -2.48 26.08
C GLN A 222 -5.13 -3.26 26.07
N VAL A 223 -5.01 -4.24 26.97
CA VAL A 223 -3.93 -5.24 26.95
C VAL A 223 -4.56 -6.60 26.70
N LEU A 224 -4.13 -7.27 25.64
CA LEU A 224 -4.59 -8.60 25.26
C LEU A 224 -3.51 -9.63 25.57
N ASN A 225 -3.85 -10.65 26.37
CA ASN A 225 -2.97 -11.79 26.62
C ASN A 225 -3.16 -12.84 25.53
N ILE A 226 -2.06 -13.42 25.04
CA ILE A 226 -2.05 -14.40 23.96
C ILE A 226 -1.69 -15.77 24.53
N ASP A 227 -2.73 -16.52 24.91
CA ASP A 227 -2.60 -17.86 25.47
C ASP A 227 -2.42 -18.92 24.35
N LEU A 228 -1.41 -18.73 23.50
CA LEU A 228 -0.99 -19.69 22.47
C LEU A 228 0.40 -20.23 22.82
N PRO A 229 0.59 -21.56 22.87
CA PRO A 229 1.87 -22.17 23.22
C PRO A 229 2.96 -21.82 22.18
N ARG A 230 4.18 -21.59 22.65
CA ARG A 230 5.37 -21.42 21.80
C ARG A 230 6.12 -22.76 21.65
N PRO A 231 6.77 -23.05 20.50
CA PRO A 231 6.83 -22.23 19.29
C PRO A 231 5.53 -22.30 18.48
N ARG A 232 5.22 -21.19 17.81
CA ARG A 232 3.99 -21.00 17.04
C ARG A 232 4.24 -21.22 15.56
N ASP A 233 3.76 -22.33 15.02
CA ASP A 233 3.87 -22.61 13.59
C ASP A 233 2.69 -21.98 12.83
N ARG A 234 2.99 -21.14 11.84
CA ARG A 234 1.98 -20.36 11.11
C ARG A 234 1.00 -21.23 10.32
N LEU A 235 1.47 -22.34 9.75
CA LEU A 235 0.63 -23.21 8.94
C LEU A 235 -0.39 -23.92 9.82
N THR A 236 0.03 -24.32 11.03
CA THR A 236 -0.88 -24.92 12.01
C THR A 236 -1.85 -23.91 12.62
N LEU A 237 -1.42 -22.66 12.83
CA LEU A 237 -2.24 -21.60 13.42
C LEU A 237 -3.23 -20.94 12.46
N ALA A 238 -3.04 -21.07 11.15
CA ALA A 238 -3.93 -20.44 10.15
C ALA A 238 -5.41 -20.80 10.38
N ASP A 239 -5.67 -22.06 10.75
CA ASP A 239 -7.02 -22.58 11.02
C ASP A 239 -7.34 -22.65 12.53
N ASP A 240 -6.45 -22.18 13.40
CA ASP A 240 -6.67 -22.22 14.86
C ASP A 240 -7.72 -21.17 15.29
N PRO A 241 -8.80 -21.57 15.98
CA PRO A 241 -9.86 -20.65 16.40
C PRO A 241 -9.40 -19.58 17.39
N LEU A 242 -8.46 -19.88 18.29
CA LEU A 242 -7.93 -18.93 19.27
C LEU A 242 -7.03 -17.90 18.57
N TYR A 243 -6.18 -18.34 17.64
CA TYR A 243 -5.37 -17.44 16.82
C TYR A 243 -6.25 -16.43 16.06
N ASN A 244 -7.30 -16.92 15.39
CA ASN A 244 -8.25 -16.08 14.69
C ASN A 244 -9.06 -15.16 15.62
N HIS A 245 -9.37 -15.62 16.84
CA HIS A 245 -10.01 -14.79 17.85
C HIS A 245 -9.11 -13.62 18.28
N TYR A 246 -7.85 -13.86 18.63
CA TYR A 246 -6.92 -12.80 19.03
C TYR A 246 -6.69 -11.78 17.90
N ARG A 247 -6.55 -12.24 16.66
CA ARG A 247 -6.48 -11.34 15.50
C ARG A 247 -7.71 -10.46 15.40
N ALA A 248 -8.89 -11.04 15.54
CA ALA A 248 -10.14 -10.30 15.49
C ALA A 248 -10.25 -9.26 16.62
N GLU A 249 -9.77 -9.56 17.83
CA GLU A 249 -9.75 -8.59 18.94
C GLU A 249 -8.84 -7.40 18.69
N VAL A 250 -7.60 -7.66 18.24
CA VAL A 250 -6.64 -6.60 17.90
C VAL A 250 -7.20 -5.71 16.78
N LEU A 251 -7.75 -6.33 15.72
CA LEU A 251 -8.35 -5.60 14.61
C LEU A 251 -9.57 -4.80 15.04
N ARG A 252 -10.42 -5.35 15.90
CA ARG A 252 -11.60 -4.66 16.44
C ARG A 252 -11.18 -3.43 17.24
N PHE A 253 -10.20 -3.55 18.13
CA PHE A 253 -9.70 -2.41 18.91
C PHE A 253 -9.18 -1.29 18.01
N LEU A 254 -8.35 -1.64 17.03
CA LEU A 254 -7.81 -0.67 16.08
C LEU A 254 -8.93 -0.02 15.26
N HIS A 255 -9.99 -0.76 14.91
CA HIS A 255 -11.10 -0.25 14.12
C HIS A 255 -12.05 0.66 14.92
N GLU A 256 -12.53 0.21 16.08
CA GLU A 256 -13.52 0.93 16.90
C GLU A 256 -13.05 2.34 17.29
N ARG A 257 -11.74 2.53 17.51
CA ARG A 257 -11.17 3.84 17.85
C ARG A 257 -10.76 4.67 16.64
N HIS A 258 -10.72 4.10 15.44
CA HIS A 258 -10.62 4.87 14.19
C HIS A 258 -11.96 5.54 13.84
N GLN A 259 -13.10 4.93 14.20
CA GLN A 259 -14.44 5.43 13.86
C GLN A 259 -14.98 6.53 14.78
N ASN A 260 -14.46 6.68 16.01
CA ASN A 260 -14.94 7.69 16.98
C ASN A 260 -13.78 8.33 17.78
N PRO A 261 -13.08 9.34 17.21
CA PRO A 261 -12.06 10.07 17.95
C PRO A 261 -12.61 10.90 19.13
N GLU A 262 -13.87 11.34 19.07
CA GLU A 262 -14.44 12.30 20.05
C GLU A 262 -15.16 11.67 21.26
N LYS A 263 -15.59 10.41 21.22
CA LYS A 263 -16.36 9.79 22.34
C LYS A 263 -15.50 9.34 23.53
N ALA A 264 -14.19 9.52 23.49
CA ALA A 264 -13.28 9.08 24.55
C ALA A 264 -13.23 10.03 25.77
N HIS A 265 -13.86 11.21 25.71
CA HIS A 265 -13.84 12.18 26.82
C HIS A 265 -15.07 12.15 27.75
N GLU A 266 -16.15 11.44 27.38
CA GLU A 266 -17.44 11.51 28.11
C GLU A 266 -17.90 10.19 28.76
N ALA A 267 -17.15 9.10 28.66
CA ALA A 267 -17.56 7.81 29.25
C ALA A 267 -17.29 7.67 30.76
N ALA A 268 -16.94 8.76 31.44
CA ALA A 268 -16.94 8.85 32.90
C ALA A 268 -17.63 10.15 33.31
N VAL A 269 -18.80 10.02 33.94
CA VAL A 269 -19.61 11.04 34.67
C VAL A 269 -20.97 11.39 34.02
N SER A 270 -21.98 10.61 34.42
CA SER A 270 -23.40 10.95 34.65
C SER A 270 -24.35 11.33 33.49
N ALA A 271 -25.61 10.94 33.68
CA ALA A 271 -26.77 11.04 32.77
C ALA A 271 -27.36 12.47 32.65
N PRO A 272 -28.38 12.72 31.79
CA PRO A 272 -28.39 13.83 30.82
C PRO A 272 -29.03 15.13 31.34
N PRO A 273 -28.97 16.20 30.54
CA PRO A 273 -30.24 16.69 30.01
C PRO A 273 -30.26 17.09 28.53
N ALA A 274 -31.49 17.26 28.07
CA ALA A 274 -31.97 17.47 26.72
C ALA A 274 -31.56 18.80 26.06
N ASN A 275 -31.52 18.73 24.73
CA ASN A 275 -31.95 19.70 23.70
C ASN A 275 -30.87 19.95 22.65
N VAL A 276 -30.91 19.17 21.58
CA VAL A 276 -30.36 19.58 20.28
C VAL A 276 -31.55 19.79 19.36
N VAL A 277 -31.62 21.02 18.82
CA VAL A 277 -32.63 21.48 17.88
C VAL A 277 -32.54 20.65 16.60
N GLU A 278 -33.59 19.88 16.31
CA GLU A 278 -33.77 19.21 15.01
C GLU A 278 -33.96 20.25 13.91
N MET A 279 -33.07 20.22 12.92
CA MET A 279 -33.35 20.74 11.57
C MET A 279 -34.05 19.63 10.76
N PRO A 280 -35.05 19.96 9.92
CA PRO A 280 -36.00 18.98 9.44
C PRO A 280 -35.36 17.98 8.48
N ARG A 281 -35.44 16.70 8.84
CA ARG A 281 -35.23 15.58 7.92
C ARG A 281 -36.35 15.57 6.89
N SER A 282 -36.08 16.11 5.70
CA SER A 282 -36.94 15.87 4.54
C SER A 282 -36.82 14.41 4.12
N PRO A 283 -37.92 13.65 4.00
CA PRO A 283 -37.87 12.26 3.58
C PRO A 283 -37.67 12.19 2.06
N GLY A 284 -36.41 12.09 1.63
CA GLY A 284 -36.05 11.80 0.26
C GLY A 284 -36.27 10.31 -0.09
N ARG A 285 -37.51 9.83 -0.04
CA ARG A 285 -37.87 8.53 -0.65
C ARG A 285 -37.76 8.67 -2.17
N ARG A 286 -36.70 8.15 -2.78
CA ARG A 286 -36.63 7.95 -4.24
C ARG A 286 -36.62 6.48 -4.68
N SER A 287 -36.25 5.55 -3.80
CA SER A 287 -36.25 4.12 -4.10
C SER A 287 -36.95 3.39 -2.97
N GLY A 288 -38.15 2.84 -3.21
CA GLY A 288 -38.91 2.08 -2.20
C GLY A 288 -38.30 0.73 -1.81
N ARG A 289 -36.97 0.56 -1.92
CA ARG A 289 -36.23 -0.67 -1.62
C ARG A 289 -35.77 -0.65 -0.16
N LEU A 290 -36.01 -1.74 0.55
CA LEU A 290 -35.43 -1.99 1.88
C LEU A 290 -33.96 -2.40 1.71
N LEU A 291 -33.04 -1.69 2.36
CA LEU A 291 -31.62 -2.03 2.35
C LEU A 291 -31.34 -3.13 3.38
N GLU A 292 -30.59 -4.15 2.97
CA GLU A 292 -30.15 -5.25 3.83
C GLU A 292 -29.15 -4.78 4.88
N LYS A 293 -28.27 -3.83 4.50
CA LYS A 293 -27.27 -3.24 5.37
C LYS A 293 -27.16 -1.74 5.09
N THR A 294 -27.31 -0.92 6.13
CA THR A 294 -27.24 0.55 5.98
C THR A 294 -25.91 1.13 6.44
N ARG A 295 -25.28 0.53 7.46
CA ARG A 295 -23.98 0.95 7.99
C ARG A 295 -22.86 0.23 7.27
N LEU A 296 -22.00 0.96 6.57
CA LEU A 296 -20.94 0.39 5.74
C LEU A 296 -19.57 0.96 6.11
N SER A 297 -18.55 0.10 6.06
CA SER A 297 -17.15 0.50 6.14
C SER A 297 -16.50 0.35 4.76
N ILE A 298 -16.06 1.46 4.16
CA ILE A 298 -15.51 1.49 2.79
C ILE A 298 -14.07 1.96 2.77
N GLY A 299 -13.16 1.15 2.23
CA GLY A 299 -11.73 1.47 2.15
C GLY A 299 -11.33 2.30 0.93
N PHE A 300 -10.27 3.09 1.06
CA PHE A 300 -9.61 3.76 -0.06
C PHE A 300 -8.12 3.98 0.17
N VAL A 301 -7.35 4.14 -0.91
CA VAL A 301 -5.93 4.54 -0.86
C VAL A 301 -5.85 6.04 -1.21
N PRO A 302 -5.03 6.84 -0.53
CA PRO A 302 -4.94 8.29 -0.77
C PRO A 302 -4.36 8.61 -2.16
N LEU A 303 -5.25 8.73 -3.14
CA LEU A 303 -5.01 9.08 -4.54
C LEU A 303 -6.16 9.97 -5.01
N THR A 304 -5.97 10.74 -6.08
CA THR A 304 -7.04 11.56 -6.68
C THR A 304 -8.27 10.72 -7.02
N ASP A 305 -8.09 9.47 -7.46
CA ASP A 305 -9.17 8.58 -7.87
C ASP A 305 -10.07 8.12 -6.69
N CYS A 306 -9.72 8.43 -5.43
CA CYS A 306 -10.64 8.22 -4.30
C CYS A 306 -11.73 9.30 -4.20
N ALA A 307 -11.65 10.34 -5.04
CA ALA A 307 -12.59 11.45 -5.08
C ALA A 307 -14.07 11.03 -5.05
N PRO A 308 -14.54 10.04 -5.83
CA PRO A 308 -15.95 9.66 -5.79
C PRO A 308 -16.43 9.25 -4.40
N LEU A 309 -15.58 8.57 -3.62
CA LEU A 309 -15.91 8.17 -2.24
C LEU A 309 -15.97 9.38 -1.31
N ALA A 310 -14.96 10.25 -1.37
CA ALA A 310 -14.90 11.46 -0.54
C ALA A 310 -16.08 12.40 -0.83
N ILE A 311 -16.38 12.63 -2.10
CA ILE A 311 -17.50 13.46 -2.54
C ILE A 311 -18.84 12.82 -2.17
N ALA A 312 -18.99 11.49 -2.31
CA ALA A 312 -20.20 10.80 -1.87
C ALA A 312 -20.49 10.99 -0.38
N GLN A 313 -19.44 11.04 0.45
CA GLN A 313 -19.54 11.34 1.88
C GLN A 313 -19.90 12.81 2.13
N GLU A 314 -19.07 13.74 1.64
CA GLU A 314 -19.14 15.17 2.00
C GLU A 314 -20.38 15.86 1.40
N LYS A 315 -20.81 15.46 0.21
CA LYS A 315 -22.03 15.99 -0.42
C LYS A 315 -23.28 15.23 0.00
N GLY A 316 -23.15 14.26 0.90
CA GLY A 316 -24.25 13.47 1.47
C GLY A 316 -24.95 12.56 0.46
N PHE A 317 -24.30 12.17 -0.64
CA PHE A 317 -24.89 11.26 -1.62
C PHE A 317 -25.16 9.87 -1.01
N PHE A 318 -24.27 9.36 -0.15
CA PHE A 318 -24.55 8.12 0.59
C PHE A 318 -25.82 8.22 1.45
N ALA A 319 -25.93 9.28 2.25
CA ALA A 319 -27.07 9.50 3.13
C ALA A 319 -28.40 9.64 2.36
N ARG A 320 -28.40 10.25 1.17
CA ARG A 320 -29.58 10.34 0.30
C ARG A 320 -30.12 8.98 -0.12
N HIS A 321 -29.25 7.99 -0.25
CA HIS A 321 -29.59 6.61 -0.57
C HIS A 321 -29.77 5.73 0.67
N GLY A 322 -29.85 6.31 1.88
CA GLY A 322 -30.09 5.58 3.12
C GLY A 322 -28.86 4.85 3.68
N LEU A 323 -27.66 5.21 3.21
CA LEU A 323 -26.40 4.63 3.64
C LEU A 323 -25.71 5.51 4.67
N ASP A 324 -25.23 4.88 5.74
CA ASP A 324 -24.37 5.44 6.78
C ASP A 324 -22.96 4.87 6.57
N VAL A 325 -22.12 5.63 5.86
CA VAL A 325 -20.81 5.16 5.41
C VAL A 325 -19.71 5.75 6.28
N THR A 326 -18.80 4.87 6.71
CA THR A 326 -17.51 5.23 7.29
C THR A 326 -16.41 4.94 6.27
N LEU A 327 -15.67 5.96 5.87
CA LEU A 327 -14.52 5.81 4.98
C LEU A 327 -13.26 5.46 5.78
N SER A 328 -12.54 4.42 5.33
CA SER A 328 -11.29 3.95 5.93
C SER A 328 -10.12 4.26 4.99
N ARG A 329 -9.22 5.14 5.42
CA ARG A 329 -7.99 5.43 4.69
C ARG A 329 -6.98 4.31 4.94
N GLU A 330 -6.52 3.67 3.86
CA GLU A 330 -5.57 2.57 3.92
C GLU A 330 -4.17 2.98 3.42
N SER A 331 -3.13 2.36 3.99
CA SER A 331 -1.74 2.67 3.66
C SER A 331 -1.25 1.99 2.37
N SER A 332 -1.90 0.91 1.94
CA SER A 332 -1.48 0.11 0.78
C SER A 332 -2.65 -0.62 0.13
N TRP A 333 -2.42 -1.08 -1.11
CA TRP A 333 -3.38 -1.92 -1.83
C TRP A 333 -3.48 -3.34 -1.25
N SER A 334 -2.45 -3.86 -0.58
CA SER A 334 -2.54 -5.14 0.14
C SER A 334 -3.52 -5.05 1.30
N ASN A 335 -3.50 -3.95 2.06
CA ASN A 335 -4.45 -3.73 3.16
C ASN A 335 -5.89 -3.68 2.66
N ILE A 336 -6.14 -3.05 1.52
CA ILE A 336 -7.46 -3.04 0.88
C ILE A 336 -7.91 -4.48 0.56
N ARG A 337 -7.07 -5.25 -0.13
CA ARG A 337 -7.35 -6.65 -0.48
C ARG A 337 -7.68 -7.47 0.76
N ASP A 338 -6.84 -7.38 1.79
CA ASP A 338 -6.92 -8.24 2.97
C ASP A 338 -8.13 -7.86 3.85
N LYS A 339 -8.40 -6.56 4.05
CA LYS A 339 -9.53 -6.10 4.86
C LYS A 339 -10.88 -6.31 4.18
N VAL A 340 -10.98 -6.19 2.85
CA VAL A 340 -12.23 -6.54 2.14
C VAL A 340 -12.41 -8.05 2.14
N SER A 341 -11.35 -8.83 1.89
CA SER A 341 -11.40 -10.29 1.89
C SER A 341 -11.82 -10.88 3.25
N THR A 342 -11.51 -10.21 4.35
CA THR A 342 -11.89 -10.64 5.71
C THR A 342 -13.23 -10.08 6.17
N GLY A 343 -13.85 -9.17 5.40
CA GLY A 343 -15.12 -8.51 5.76
C GLY A 343 -15.00 -7.39 6.78
N ILE A 344 -13.79 -6.94 7.11
CA ILE A 344 -13.54 -5.73 7.92
C ILE A 344 -14.02 -4.49 7.18
N LEU A 345 -13.78 -4.48 5.86
CA LEU A 345 -14.37 -3.53 4.93
C LEU A 345 -15.47 -4.24 4.15
N ASP A 346 -16.63 -3.59 4.05
CA ASP A 346 -17.74 -4.06 3.22
C ASP A 346 -17.40 -3.94 1.72
N GLY A 347 -16.62 -2.92 1.37
CA GLY A 347 -16.12 -2.67 0.03
C GLY A 347 -14.98 -1.67 0.03
N ALA A 348 -14.43 -1.39 -1.14
CA ALA A 348 -13.35 -0.43 -1.29
C ALA A 348 -13.20 0.08 -2.73
N GLN A 349 -12.54 1.23 -2.87
CA GLN A 349 -11.79 1.53 -4.08
C GLN A 349 -10.74 0.44 -4.29
N MET A 350 -10.67 -0.14 -5.49
CA MET A 350 -9.72 -1.17 -5.88
C MET A 350 -9.11 -0.88 -7.24
N LEU A 351 -7.93 -1.45 -7.48
CA LEU A 351 -7.34 -1.54 -8.82
C LEU A 351 -8.20 -2.47 -9.69
N ALA A 352 -8.53 -2.10 -10.94
CA ALA A 352 -9.42 -2.89 -11.80
C ALA A 352 -9.01 -4.36 -11.98
N ALA A 353 -7.70 -4.64 -11.92
CA ALA A 353 -7.12 -5.98 -11.99
C ALA A 353 -7.26 -6.80 -10.69
N MET A 354 -7.43 -6.16 -9.53
CA MET A 354 -7.46 -6.84 -8.23
C MET A 354 -8.68 -7.75 -8.05
N PRO A 355 -9.93 -7.34 -8.37
CA PRO A 355 -11.07 -8.26 -8.34
C PRO A 355 -10.92 -9.45 -9.29
N LEU A 356 -10.26 -9.27 -10.43
CA LEU A 356 -9.98 -10.35 -11.38
C LEU A 356 -8.97 -11.34 -10.80
N ALA A 357 -7.89 -10.83 -10.19
CA ALA A 357 -6.90 -11.65 -9.51
C ALA A 357 -7.49 -12.44 -8.33
N SER A 358 -8.50 -11.90 -7.64
CA SER A 358 -9.14 -12.55 -6.49
C SER A 358 -9.84 -13.88 -6.81
N VAL A 359 -10.19 -14.13 -8.08
CA VAL A 359 -10.88 -15.35 -8.51
C VAL A 359 -9.99 -16.32 -9.28
N LEU A 360 -8.70 -15.98 -9.43
CA LEU A 360 -7.74 -16.87 -10.06
C LEU A 360 -7.47 -18.08 -9.15
N PRO A 361 -7.15 -19.26 -9.72
CA PRO A 361 -6.87 -20.46 -8.93
C PRO A 361 -5.72 -20.30 -7.92
N SER A 362 -4.77 -19.42 -8.20
CA SER A 362 -3.64 -19.11 -7.32
C SER A 362 -3.97 -18.19 -6.15
N SER A 363 -5.16 -17.57 -6.15
CA SER A 363 -5.56 -16.59 -5.16
C SER A 363 -5.95 -17.24 -3.83
N ARG A 364 -5.58 -16.58 -2.73
CA ARG A 364 -6.00 -16.95 -1.37
C ARG A 364 -7.05 -15.98 -0.81
N SER A 365 -7.43 -14.95 -1.55
CA SER A 365 -8.44 -13.98 -1.14
C SER A 365 -9.85 -14.51 -1.45
N GLN A 366 -10.85 -14.01 -0.73
CA GLN A 366 -12.24 -14.26 -1.10
C GLN A 366 -12.52 -13.70 -2.51
N PRO A 367 -13.32 -14.40 -3.33
CA PRO A 367 -13.77 -13.90 -4.61
C PRO A 367 -14.42 -12.52 -4.49
N MET A 368 -13.91 -11.54 -5.24
CA MET A 368 -14.42 -10.18 -5.28
C MET A 368 -15.16 -9.92 -6.59
N VAL A 369 -16.05 -8.94 -6.56
CA VAL A 369 -16.84 -8.48 -7.70
C VAL A 369 -16.86 -6.96 -7.75
N THR A 370 -17.11 -6.40 -8.94
CA THR A 370 -17.32 -4.97 -9.12
C THR A 370 -18.54 -4.71 -10.01
N ALA A 371 -19.26 -3.64 -9.69
CA ALA A 371 -20.40 -3.14 -10.46
C ALA A 371 -20.17 -1.72 -11.01
N LEU A 372 -19.01 -1.11 -10.77
CA LEU A 372 -18.78 0.30 -11.06
C LEU A 372 -17.28 0.56 -11.27
N SER A 373 -16.95 1.20 -12.40
CA SER A 373 -15.66 1.87 -12.55
C SER A 373 -15.75 3.28 -11.94
N LEU A 374 -14.76 3.67 -11.15
CA LEU A 374 -14.76 4.95 -10.45
C LEU A 374 -14.31 6.09 -11.38
N ASP A 375 -13.41 5.79 -12.30
CA ASP A 375 -12.76 6.76 -13.16
C ASP A 375 -12.09 6.09 -14.37
N LEU A 376 -11.71 6.92 -15.33
CA LEU A 376 -10.77 6.60 -16.40
C LEU A 376 -9.53 7.50 -16.28
N ASN A 377 -8.38 6.96 -16.71
CA ASN A 377 -7.08 7.63 -16.75
C ASN A 377 -6.48 7.94 -15.36
N GLY A 378 -5.87 9.11 -15.16
CA GLY A 378 -5.38 9.58 -13.86
C GLY A 378 -3.98 9.13 -13.42
N ASN A 379 -3.28 8.32 -14.23
CA ASN A 379 -1.93 7.87 -13.91
C ASN A 379 -0.87 8.52 -14.81
N ALA A 380 0.38 8.47 -14.37
CA ALA A 380 1.52 8.84 -15.19
C ALA A 380 2.77 8.01 -14.84
N ILE A 381 3.71 8.01 -15.79
CA ILE A 381 5.05 7.46 -15.63
C ILE A 381 6.01 8.62 -15.39
N THR A 382 6.63 8.65 -14.22
CA THR A 382 7.54 9.71 -13.79
C THR A 382 8.91 9.12 -13.48
N VAL A 383 9.97 9.76 -13.98
CA VAL A 383 11.36 9.35 -13.75
C VAL A 383 12.12 10.38 -12.92
N SER A 384 13.23 9.97 -12.32
CA SER A 384 14.12 10.88 -11.60
C SER A 384 14.73 11.89 -12.56
N LYS A 385 15.07 13.08 -12.04
CA LYS A 385 15.79 14.10 -12.82
C LYS A 385 17.10 13.58 -13.40
N GLU A 386 17.80 12.70 -12.66
CA GLU A 386 19.03 12.07 -13.13
C GLU A 386 18.79 11.16 -14.33
N LEU A 387 17.80 10.25 -14.25
CA LEU A 387 17.47 9.36 -15.36
C LEU A 387 17.00 10.17 -16.57
N TYR A 388 16.16 11.20 -16.36
CA TYR A 388 15.71 12.07 -17.43
C TYR A 388 16.88 12.77 -18.16
N GLY A 389 17.85 13.31 -17.41
CA GLY A 389 19.05 13.91 -18.00
C GLY A 389 19.87 12.92 -18.84
N ARG A 390 19.94 11.66 -18.40
CA ARG A 390 20.59 10.59 -19.17
C ARG A 390 19.80 10.22 -20.42
N MET A 391 18.47 10.19 -20.35
CA MET A 391 17.60 9.96 -21.51
C MET A 391 17.77 11.06 -22.56
N LEU A 392 17.86 12.34 -22.16
CA LEU A 392 18.18 13.45 -23.07
C LEU A 392 19.54 13.26 -23.76
N GLY A 393 20.53 12.76 -23.02
CA GLY A 393 21.87 12.49 -23.55
C GLY A 393 21.94 11.39 -24.61
N THR A 394 20.87 10.59 -24.79
CA THR A 394 20.85 9.51 -25.80
C THR A 394 20.64 10.00 -27.23
N GLY A 395 20.21 11.25 -27.43
CA GLY A 395 19.90 11.82 -28.74
C GLY A 395 18.72 11.16 -29.44
N VAL A 396 17.79 10.56 -28.70
CA VAL A 396 16.49 10.13 -29.23
C VAL A 396 15.59 11.36 -29.31
N ASP A 397 14.92 11.55 -30.45
CA ASP A 397 13.93 12.62 -30.61
C ASP A 397 12.59 12.25 -29.96
N GLY A 398 11.81 13.25 -29.54
CA GLY A 398 10.44 13.05 -29.07
C GLY A 398 10.31 12.38 -27.70
N LEU A 399 11.14 12.77 -26.71
CA LEU A 399 11.02 12.29 -25.32
C LEU A 399 9.67 12.62 -24.67
N ASP A 400 8.92 13.57 -25.23
CA ASP A 400 7.55 13.93 -24.85
C ASP A 400 6.49 13.02 -25.49
N THR A 401 6.90 12.02 -26.28
CA THR A 401 6.02 10.99 -26.84
C THR A 401 6.23 9.64 -26.13
N PRO A 402 5.19 8.77 -26.08
CA PRO A 402 5.35 7.42 -25.54
C PRO A 402 6.44 6.59 -26.20
N GLN A 403 6.53 6.59 -27.53
CA GLN A 403 7.54 5.82 -28.25
C GLN A 403 8.94 6.39 -28.05
N GLY A 404 9.11 7.71 -28.17
CA GLY A 404 10.43 8.34 -28.03
C GLY A 404 10.99 8.21 -26.62
N SER A 405 10.16 8.41 -25.59
CA SER A 405 10.57 8.18 -24.19
C SER A 405 10.95 6.72 -23.91
N ALA A 406 10.19 5.75 -24.43
CA ALA A 406 10.52 4.32 -24.27
C ALA A 406 11.85 3.96 -24.98
N GLN A 407 12.08 4.48 -26.17
CA GLN A 407 13.33 4.28 -26.94
C GLN A 407 14.54 4.93 -26.25
N ALA A 408 14.36 6.12 -25.67
CA ALA A 408 15.40 6.77 -24.88
C ALA A 408 15.76 5.92 -23.66
N LEU A 409 14.76 5.41 -22.92
CA LEU A 409 14.99 4.50 -21.79
C LEU A 409 15.74 3.24 -22.24
N ARG A 410 15.37 2.65 -23.38
CA ARG A 410 16.04 1.46 -23.93
C ARG A 410 17.54 1.72 -24.15
N ARG A 411 17.90 2.84 -24.76
CA ARG A 411 19.31 3.23 -24.97
C ARG A 411 20.06 3.40 -23.64
N VAL A 412 19.41 4.01 -22.65
CA VAL A 412 20.00 4.17 -21.31
C VAL A 412 20.29 2.82 -20.65
N ILE A 413 19.36 1.85 -20.73
CA ILE A 413 19.54 0.49 -20.20
C ILE A 413 20.70 -0.23 -20.91
N GLU A 414 20.78 -0.13 -22.23
CA GLU A 414 21.87 -0.74 -23.01
C GLU A 414 23.23 -0.14 -22.67
N ASP A 415 23.30 1.17 -22.47
CA ASP A 415 24.51 1.87 -22.02
C ASP A 415 24.93 1.42 -20.63
N ASP A 416 23.98 1.29 -19.70
CA ASP A 416 24.26 0.78 -18.35
C ASP A 416 24.79 -0.63 -18.36
N LEU A 417 24.18 -1.51 -19.16
CA LEU A 417 24.64 -2.88 -19.33
C LEU A 417 26.07 -2.93 -19.88
N ARG A 418 26.39 -2.13 -20.92
CA ARG A 418 27.74 -2.03 -21.48
C ARG A 418 28.77 -1.54 -20.47
N GLN A 419 28.35 -0.66 -19.55
CA GLN A 419 29.21 -0.07 -18.52
C GLN A 419 29.23 -0.89 -17.22
N GLY A 420 28.51 -2.02 -17.15
CA GLY A 420 28.42 -2.84 -15.94
C GLY A 420 27.71 -2.15 -14.77
N ARG A 421 26.83 -1.17 -15.04
CA ARG A 421 26.02 -0.53 -13.99
C ARG A 421 24.91 -1.47 -13.52
N ARG A 422 24.41 -1.21 -12.31
CA ARG A 422 23.22 -1.90 -11.79
C ARG A 422 22.00 -1.56 -12.65
N LYS A 423 21.03 -2.48 -12.69
CA LYS A 423 19.75 -2.25 -13.35
C LYS A 423 19.05 -1.04 -12.73
N LEU A 424 18.27 -0.33 -13.56
CA LEU A 424 17.43 0.76 -13.07
C LEU A 424 16.27 0.17 -12.27
N SER A 425 15.95 0.78 -11.13
CA SER A 425 14.83 0.36 -10.28
C SER A 425 13.58 1.16 -10.62
N PHE A 426 12.49 0.48 -10.97
CA PHE A 426 11.19 1.09 -11.25
C PHE A 426 10.13 0.60 -10.27
N ALA A 427 9.23 1.48 -9.84
CA ALA A 427 8.14 1.09 -8.94
C ALA A 427 6.77 1.05 -9.62
N MET A 428 5.97 0.08 -9.18
CA MET A 428 4.53 0.00 -9.35
C MET A 428 3.86 -0.04 -7.96
N VAL A 429 2.56 0.24 -7.91
CA VAL A 429 1.83 0.28 -6.63
C VAL A 429 1.41 -1.09 -6.11
N PHE A 430 1.22 -2.04 -7.02
CA PHE A 430 0.81 -3.43 -6.75
C PHE A 430 1.01 -4.29 -8.00
N PRO A 431 1.28 -5.61 -7.91
CA PRO A 431 1.44 -6.47 -9.09
C PRO A 431 0.18 -6.54 -9.97
N ASP A 432 -0.99 -6.74 -9.35
CA ASP A 432 -2.28 -6.80 -10.04
C ASP A 432 -2.87 -5.39 -10.20
N SER A 433 -2.20 -4.54 -10.98
CA SER A 433 -2.57 -3.13 -11.13
C SER A 433 -2.45 -2.64 -12.56
N SER A 434 -3.29 -1.66 -12.93
CA SER A 434 -3.17 -0.94 -14.19
C SER A 434 -1.80 -0.29 -14.35
N HIS A 435 -1.26 0.27 -13.27
CA HIS A 435 0.08 0.86 -13.23
C HIS A 435 1.17 -0.09 -13.75
N ASN A 436 1.14 -1.35 -13.29
CA ASN A 436 2.05 -2.39 -13.76
C ASN A 436 1.89 -2.63 -15.26
N TYR A 437 0.65 -2.82 -15.72
CA TYR A 437 0.39 -3.15 -17.12
C TYR A 437 0.63 -1.98 -18.08
N LEU A 438 0.37 -0.73 -17.66
CA LEU A 438 0.73 0.48 -18.41
C LEU A 438 2.24 0.63 -18.53
N LEU A 439 2.98 0.46 -17.43
CA LEU A 439 4.45 0.52 -17.41
C LEU A 439 5.05 -0.54 -18.33
N ARG A 440 4.57 -1.78 -18.22
CA ARG A 440 4.95 -2.89 -19.08
C ARG A 440 4.62 -2.65 -20.55
N TYR A 441 3.45 -2.12 -20.85
CA TYR A 441 3.03 -1.82 -22.23
C TYR A 441 3.93 -0.78 -22.87
N TRP A 442 4.20 0.32 -22.16
CA TRP A 442 5.11 1.38 -22.60
C TRP A 442 6.53 0.85 -22.81
N MET A 443 7.10 0.13 -21.84
CA MET A 443 8.45 -0.44 -21.95
C MET A 443 8.58 -1.45 -23.11
N ALA A 444 7.61 -2.35 -23.24
CA ALA A 444 7.60 -3.37 -24.30
C ALA A 444 7.51 -2.76 -25.70
N SER A 445 6.94 -1.56 -25.84
CA SER A 445 6.89 -0.85 -27.13
C SER A 445 8.28 -0.53 -27.71
N ALA A 446 9.30 -0.46 -26.85
CA ALA A 446 10.70 -0.29 -27.22
C ALA A 446 11.55 -1.57 -27.04
N GLY A 447 10.91 -2.73 -26.88
CA GLY A 447 11.58 -4.01 -26.70
C GLY A 447 12.26 -4.21 -25.33
N ILE A 448 11.91 -3.39 -24.34
CA ILE A 448 12.37 -3.56 -22.95
C ILE A 448 11.52 -4.66 -22.30
N ASP A 449 12.17 -5.68 -21.75
CA ASP A 449 11.52 -6.66 -20.88
C ASP A 449 11.71 -6.22 -19.42
N PRO A 450 10.66 -5.72 -18.74
CA PRO A 450 10.78 -5.17 -17.40
C PRO A 450 11.17 -6.19 -16.32
N ASP A 451 10.96 -7.49 -16.52
CA ASP A 451 11.37 -8.52 -15.56
C ASP A 451 12.86 -8.88 -15.72
N ARG A 452 13.42 -8.67 -16.92
CA ARG A 452 14.81 -8.97 -17.23
C ARG A 452 15.71 -7.74 -17.15
N ASP A 453 15.27 -6.63 -17.71
CA ASP A 453 16.10 -5.45 -17.99
C ASP A 453 16.11 -4.45 -16.83
N LEU A 454 15.21 -4.60 -15.85
CA LEU A 454 14.99 -3.67 -14.74
C LEU A 454 14.83 -4.40 -13.40
N ASP A 455 14.91 -3.66 -12.31
CA ASP A 455 14.46 -4.10 -10.98
C ASP A 455 13.08 -3.50 -10.70
N LEU A 456 12.02 -4.28 -10.92
CA LEU A 456 10.65 -3.82 -10.72
C LEU A 456 10.19 -4.10 -9.27
N VAL A 457 9.82 -3.06 -8.53
CA VAL A 457 9.47 -3.14 -7.10
C VAL A 457 8.06 -2.62 -6.81
N VAL A 458 7.50 -3.02 -5.67
CA VAL A 458 6.20 -2.53 -5.18
C VAL A 458 6.43 -1.46 -4.12
N VAL A 459 5.86 -0.27 -4.33
CA VAL A 459 5.95 0.86 -3.38
C VAL A 459 4.56 1.46 -3.15
N PRO A 460 4.14 1.72 -1.91
CA PRO A 460 2.89 2.41 -1.63
C PRO A 460 2.86 3.82 -2.24
N PRO A 461 1.74 4.27 -2.84
CA PRO A 461 1.69 5.55 -3.55
C PRO A 461 2.22 6.76 -2.77
N PRO A 462 1.85 6.98 -1.49
CA PRO A 462 2.33 8.15 -0.73
C PRO A 462 3.85 8.15 -0.47
N GLN A 463 4.52 7.02 -0.68
CA GLN A 463 5.96 6.89 -0.45
C GLN A 463 6.78 7.09 -1.73
N MET A 464 6.16 7.14 -2.92
CA MET A 464 6.86 7.23 -4.21
C MET A 464 7.88 8.38 -4.25
N SER A 465 7.47 9.59 -3.87
CA SER A 465 8.36 10.77 -3.86
C SER A 465 9.53 10.61 -2.89
N ASN A 466 9.34 9.92 -1.76
CA ASN A 466 10.41 9.68 -0.79
C ASN A 466 11.48 8.75 -1.35
N TYR A 467 11.07 7.68 -2.03
CA TYR A 467 11.99 6.74 -2.67
C TYR A 467 12.73 7.38 -3.84
N LEU A 468 12.05 8.23 -4.63
CA LEU A 468 12.67 9.01 -5.69
C LEU A 468 13.72 9.98 -5.13
N ARG A 469 13.38 10.71 -4.06
CA ARG A 469 14.28 11.64 -3.36
C ARG A 469 15.51 10.94 -2.78
N ALA A 470 15.33 9.71 -2.28
CA ALA A 470 16.43 8.90 -1.73
C ALA A 470 17.33 8.28 -2.80
N GLY A 471 17.02 8.45 -4.10
CA GLY A 471 17.77 7.82 -5.19
C GLY A 471 17.60 6.30 -5.28
N LEU A 472 16.58 5.75 -4.60
CA LEU A 472 16.29 4.31 -4.60
C LEU A 472 15.43 3.89 -5.80
N LEU A 473 14.78 4.84 -6.45
CA LEU A 473 14.02 4.63 -7.68
C LEU A 473 14.56 5.51 -8.80
N SER A 474 14.64 4.92 -9.99
CA SER A 474 14.90 5.63 -11.24
C SER A 474 13.60 6.14 -11.88
N GLY A 475 12.47 5.49 -11.61
CA GLY A 475 11.15 5.96 -12.00
C GLY A 475 10.02 5.12 -11.42
N TYR A 476 8.78 5.49 -11.69
CA TYR A 476 7.59 4.77 -11.23
C TYR A 476 6.37 5.06 -12.10
N CYS A 477 5.34 4.21 -11.98
CA CYS A 477 3.99 4.45 -12.48
C CYS A 477 3.01 4.48 -11.30
N VAL A 478 2.29 5.59 -11.14
CA VAL A 478 1.38 5.83 -10.01
C VAL A 478 0.23 6.75 -10.45
N GLY A 479 -0.94 6.64 -9.80
CA GLY A 479 -2.01 7.63 -9.89
C GLY A 479 -1.63 8.96 -9.22
N GLU A 480 -2.29 10.05 -9.60
CA GLU A 480 -2.14 11.34 -8.94
C GLU A 480 -2.58 11.33 -7.46
N PRO A 481 -2.11 12.26 -6.60
CA PRO A 481 -1.34 13.48 -6.90
C PRO A 481 0.19 13.31 -6.94
N TRP A 482 0.69 12.07 -6.84
CA TRP A 482 2.09 11.83 -6.50
C TRP A 482 3.07 12.18 -7.63
N ASN A 483 2.62 12.13 -8.89
CA ASN A 483 3.41 12.58 -10.04
C ASN A 483 3.55 14.11 -10.03
N THR A 484 2.43 14.82 -9.95
CA THR A 484 2.41 16.29 -9.90
C THR A 484 3.19 16.80 -8.69
N LEU A 485 3.10 16.11 -7.54
CA LEU A 485 3.88 16.45 -6.35
C LEU A 485 5.39 16.33 -6.62
N ALA A 486 5.85 15.20 -7.18
CA ALA A 486 7.27 14.99 -7.45
C ALA A 486 7.83 15.99 -8.48
N VAL A 487 7.02 16.40 -9.47
CA VAL A 487 7.41 17.47 -10.41
C VAL A 487 7.47 18.83 -9.69
N SER A 488 6.46 19.15 -8.87
CA SER A 488 6.41 20.45 -8.15
C SER A 488 7.57 20.64 -7.18
N GLU A 489 8.07 19.55 -6.59
CA GLU A 489 9.25 19.54 -5.71
C GLU A 489 10.58 19.45 -6.49
N GLY A 490 10.53 19.37 -7.82
CA GLY A 490 11.72 19.26 -8.68
C GLY A 490 12.47 17.94 -8.57
N LEU A 491 11.83 16.89 -8.05
CA LEU A 491 12.41 15.56 -7.85
C LEU A 491 12.37 14.70 -9.12
N GLY A 492 11.31 14.86 -9.92
CA GLY A 492 11.04 14.02 -11.07
C GLY A 492 10.60 14.79 -12.31
N HIS A 493 10.55 14.06 -13.42
CA HIS A 493 10.01 14.50 -14.70
C HIS A 493 8.97 13.48 -15.17
N THR A 494 7.75 13.92 -15.44
CA THR A 494 6.70 13.06 -15.99
C THR A 494 6.97 12.86 -17.48
N LEU A 495 7.10 11.61 -17.92
CA LEU A 495 7.38 11.27 -19.32
C LEU A 495 6.09 11.18 -20.13
N VAL A 496 5.13 10.41 -19.62
CA VAL A 496 3.88 10.09 -20.29
C VAL A 496 2.77 9.93 -19.27
N THR A 497 1.57 10.33 -19.65
CA THR A 497 0.35 10.02 -18.91
C THR A 497 -0.21 8.70 -19.40
N SER A 498 -1.10 8.10 -18.61
CA SER A 498 -1.79 6.90 -19.03
C SER A 498 -2.72 7.14 -20.22
N TYR A 499 -3.25 8.36 -20.37
CA TYR A 499 -4.00 8.78 -21.55
C TYR A 499 -3.14 8.69 -22.82
N ASP A 500 -1.84 9.02 -22.76
CA ASP A 500 -0.93 8.90 -23.90
C ASP A 500 -0.68 7.44 -24.30
N ILE A 501 -0.79 6.50 -23.36
CA ILE A 501 -0.60 5.05 -23.59
C ILE A 501 -1.88 4.39 -24.11
N TRP A 502 -3.02 4.71 -23.50
CA TRP A 502 -4.34 4.25 -23.89
C TRP A 502 -5.35 5.32 -23.52
N ASN A 503 -5.95 5.96 -24.53
CA ASN A 503 -6.95 6.99 -24.29
C ASN A 503 -8.14 6.40 -23.52
N ASN A 504 -8.59 7.11 -22.47
CA ASN A 504 -9.78 6.73 -21.68
C ASN A 504 -9.75 5.29 -21.17
N HIS A 505 -8.57 4.83 -20.71
CA HIS A 505 -8.42 3.48 -20.20
C HIS A 505 -9.15 3.30 -18.84
N PRO A 506 -9.63 2.08 -18.53
CA PRO A 506 -10.18 1.74 -17.22
C PRO A 506 -9.14 1.86 -16.11
N GLU A 507 -9.50 2.45 -14.97
CA GLU A 507 -8.58 2.57 -13.84
C GLU A 507 -9.09 1.96 -12.52
N LYS A 508 -9.69 2.74 -11.63
CA LYS A 508 -10.15 2.21 -10.33
C LYS A 508 -11.57 1.72 -10.45
N VAL A 509 -11.91 0.73 -9.63
CA VAL A 509 -13.26 0.17 -9.53
C VAL A 509 -13.72 0.19 -8.08
N PHE A 510 -15.03 0.19 -7.86
CA PHE A 510 -15.58 -0.12 -6.54
C PHE A 510 -15.76 -1.64 -6.42
N GLY A 511 -15.03 -2.26 -5.50
CA GLY A 511 -15.02 -3.70 -5.30
C GLY A 511 -15.58 -4.11 -3.94
N VAL A 512 -16.29 -5.24 -3.93
CA VAL A 512 -16.84 -5.89 -2.73
C VAL A 512 -16.60 -7.40 -2.84
N THR A 513 -16.70 -8.16 -1.74
CA THR A 513 -16.70 -9.63 -1.85
C THR A 513 -17.97 -10.11 -2.55
N ARG A 514 -17.90 -11.23 -3.26
CA ARG A 514 -19.05 -11.86 -3.91
C ARG A 514 -20.14 -12.21 -2.90
N ILE A 515 -19.74 -12.77 -1.75
CA ILE A 515 -20.65 -13.11 -0.66
C ILE A 515 -21.39 -11.85 -0.19
N TRP A 516 -20.69 -10.73 -0.01
CA TRP A 516 -21.31 -9.47 0.38
C TRP A 516 -22.30 -8.97 -0.67
N ALA A 517 -21.92 -8.98 -1.95
CA ALA A 517 -22.77 -8.53 -3.05
C ALA A 517 -24.05 -9.36 -3.18
N ASP A 518 -23.95 -10.68 -3.02
CA ASP A 518 -25.08 -11.59 -3.15
C ASP A 518 -25.99 -11.53 -1.90
N THR A 519 -25.44 -11.21 -0.73
CA THR A 519 -26.20 -11.06 0.53
C THR A 519 -26.86 -9.68 0.66
N ASN A 520 -26.29 -8.64 0.05
CA ASN A 520 -26.75 -7.25 0.17
C ASN A 520 -27.06 -6.61 -1.20
N PRO A 521 -27.91 -7.22 -2.05
CA PRO A 521 -28.10 -6.78 -3.42
C PRO A 521 -28.72 -5.37 -3.53
N ASN A 522 -29.69 -4.99 -2.69
CA ASN A 522 -30.28 -3.65 -2.74
C ASN A 522 -29.30 -2.59 -2.19
N THR A 523 -28.57 -2.94 -1.14
CA THR A 523 -27.50 -2.11 -0.58
C THR A 523 -26.41 -1.83 -1.61
N HIS A 524 -25.98 -2.86 -2.35
CA HIS A 524 -24.98 -2.71 -3.41
C HIS A 524 -25.45 -1.73 -4.49
N VAL A 525 -26.71 -1.83 -4.93
CA VAL A 525 -27.29 -0.90 -5.89
C VAL A 525 -27.32 0.52 -5.32
N ALA A 526 -27.71 0.71 -4.06
CA ALA A 526 -27.72 2.02 -3.39
C ALA A 526 -26.32 2.65 -3.31
N VAL A 527 -25.27 1.85 -3.08
CA VAL A 527 -23.88 2.34 -3.11
C VAL A 527 -23.51 2.79 -4.53
N VAL A 528 -23.86 2.02 -5.55
CA VAL A 528 -23.61 2.39 -6.95
C VAL A 528 -24.39 3.65 -7.34
N GLU A 529 -25.64 3.82 -6.89
CA GLU A 529 -26.43 5.04 -7.10
C GLU A 529 -25.73 6.27 -6.47
N ALA A 530 -25.28 6.16 -5.21
CA ALA A 530 -24.57 7.24 -4.52
C ALA A 530 -23.25 7.64 -5.21
N LEU A 531 -22.48 6.65 -5.65
CA LEU A 531 -21.20 6.88 -6.32
C LEU A 531 -21.38 7.45 -7.72
N LEU A 532 -22.42 7.05 -8.46
CA LEU A 532 -22.75 7.63 -9.76
C LEU A 532 -23.05 9.14 -9.64
N GLU A 533 -23.84 9.55 -8.66
CA GLU A 533 -24.09 10.98 -8.41
C GLU A 533 -22.81 11.74 -8.03
N ALA A 534 -21.93 11.13 -7.22
CA ALA A 534 -20.64 11.72 -6.86
C ALA A 534 -19.71 11.87 -8.08
N CYS A 535 -19.65 10.86 -8.94
CA CYS A 535 -18.92 10.91 -10.20
C CYS A 535 -19.46 11.99 -11.14
N GLN A 536 -20.79 12.11 -11.27
CA GLN A 536 -21.43 13.18 -12.04
C GLN A 536 -21.05 14.56 -11.54
N TRP A 537 -21.12 14.74 -10.23
CA TRP A 537 -20.75 16.01 -9.60
C TRP A 537 -19.28 16.34 -9.83
N LEU A 538 -18.39 15.35 -9.72
CA LEU A 538 -16.97 15.52 -9.98
C LEU A 538 -16.67 15.88 -11.42
N ASP A 539 -17.39 15.32 -12.39
CA ASP A 539 -17.07 15.50 -13.80
C ASP A 539 -17.34 16.92 -14.31
N GLU A 540 -18.13 17.70 -13.58
CA GLU A 540 -18.35 19.12 -13.82
C GLU A 540 -17.08 19.95 -13.47
N PRO A 541 -16.46 20.67 -14.42
CA PRO A 541 -15.17 21.32 -14.21
C PRO A 541 -15.11 22.31 -13.03
N HIS A 542 -16.20 23.01 -12.76
CA HIS A 542 -16.27 24.01 -11.68
C HIS A 542 -16.25 23.37 -10.28
N ASN A 543 -16.62 22.08 -10.17
CA ASN A 543 -16.63 21.35 -8.90
C ASN A 543 -15.24 20.80 -8.53
N ARG A 544 -14.31 20.71 -9.50
CA ARG A 544 -12.96 20.17 -9.29
C ARG A 544 -12.14 20.96 -8.27
N VAL A 545 -12.36 22.27 -8.16
CA VAL A 545 -11.68 23.13 -7.17
C VAL A 545 -12.15 22.79 -5.75
N GLU A 546 -13.46 22.67 -5.54
CA GLU A 546 -14.02 22.24 -4.25
C GLU A 546 -13.57 20.80 -3.91
N ALA A 547 -13.52 19.90 -4.90
CA ALA A 547 -13.01 18.55 -4.71
C ALA A 547 -11.56 18.53 -4.25
N ALA A 548 -10.68 19.36 -4.83
CA ALA A 548 -9.29 19.47 -4.42
C ALA A 548 -9.15 19.92 -2.95
N GLN A 549 -9.97 20.89 -2.53
CA GLN A 549 -10.01 21.35 -1.14
C GLN A 549 -10.45 20.23 -0.19
N ILE A 550 -11.49 19.47 -0.54
CA ILE A 550 -11.93 18.31 0.25
C ILE A 550 -10.80 17.28 0.37
N LEU A 551 -10.21 16.85 -0.75
CA LEU A 551 -9.18 15.82 -0.77
C LEU A 551 -7.88 16.22 -0.04
N SER A 552 -7.59 17.52 0.03
CA SER A 552 -6.40 18.02 0.74
C SER A 552 -6.45 17.79 2.25
N GLN A 553 -7.62 17.51 2.81
CA GLN A 553 -7.78 17.31 4.25
C GLN A 553 -7.06 16.04 4.73
N GLY A 554 -6.57 16.06 5.97
CA GLY A 554 -5.82 14.96 6.59
C GLY A 554 -6.54 13.60 6.58
N ARG A 555 -7.88 13.62 6.61
CA ARG A 555 -8.72 12.41 6.56
C ARG A 555 -8.81 11.76 5.17
N TYR A 556 -8.36 12.44 4.12
CA TYR A 556 -8.39 11.96 2.73
C TYR A 556 -6.99 11.77 2.16
N VAL A 557 -6.58 12.57 1.15
CA VAL A 557 -5.29 12.41 0.47
C VAL A 557 -4.18 13.07 1.26
N ASN A 558 -4.46 14.22 1.89
CA ASN A 558 -3.47 15.01 2.63
C ASN A 558 -2.29 15.46 1.75
N ALA A 559 -2.60 15.93 0.54
CA ALA A 559 -1.64 16.56 -0.37
C ALA A 559 -1.96 18.06 -0.52
N PRO A 560 -0.99 18.89 -0.92
CA PRO A 560 -1.23 20.32 -1.16
C PRO A 560 -2.39 20.56 -2.14
N VAL A 561 -3.23 21.54 -1.83
CA VAL A 561 -4.44 21.85 -2.64
C VAL A 561 -4.06 22.17 -4.09
N ASP A 562 -2.98 22.92 -4.32
CA ASP A 562 -2.56 23.31 -5.67
C ASP A 562 -2.08 22.11 -6.51
N VAL A 563 -1.49 21.09 -5.87
CA VAL A 563 -1.10 19.83 -6.52
C VAL A 563 -2.35 19.03 -6.90
N LEU A 564 -3.32 18.91 -5.98
CA LEU A 564 -4.58 18.22 -6.24
C LEU A 564 -5.41 18.92 -7.31
N GLU A 565 -5.48 20.25 -7.30
CA GLU A 565 -6.21 21.04 -8.28
C GLU A 565 -5.64 20.86 -9.69
N LYS A 566 -4.30 20.87 -9.84
CA LYS A 566 -3.62 20.60 -11.12
C LYS A 566 -4.01 19.24 -11.68
N SER A 567 -3.96 18.20 -10.85
CA SER A 567 -4.39 16.84 -11.22
C SER A 567 -5.87 16.81 -11.62
N LEU A 568 -6.77 17.30 -10.75
CA LEU A 568 -8.21 17.22 -10.96
C LEU A 568 -8.71 18.06 -12.13
N ALA A 569 -8.06 19.19 -12.44
CA ALA A 569 -8.43 20.07 -13.54
C ALA A 569 -7.80 19.67 -14.89
N GLY A 570 -6.96 18.62 -14.92
CA GLY A 570 -6.23 18.24 -16.13
C GLY A 570 -5.19 19.27 -16.55
N HIS A 571 -4.55 19.92 -15.58
CA HIS A 571 -3.55 20.96 -15.75
C HIS A 571 -2.20 20.43 -15.27
N LEU A 572 -1.55 19.62 -16.11
CA LEU A 572 -0.32 18.91 -15.75
C LEU A 572 0.94 19.68 -16.09
N GLN A 573 1.94 19.55 -15.23
CA GLN A 573 3.28 20.04 -15.48
C GLN A 573 4.23 18.83 -15.55
N TYR A 574 4.99 18.70 -16.64
CA TYR A 574 5.85 17.54 -16.86
C TYR A 574 7.24 17.74 -16.24
N SER A 575 7.66 18.99 -16.02
CA SER A 575 8.94 19.37 -15.41
C SER A 575 8.83 20.65 -14.61
N ALA A 576 9.63 20.79 -13.55
CA ALA A 576 9.75 22.05 -12.80
C ALA A 576 10.22 23.18 -13.73
N GLY A 577 9.34 24.14 -14.00
CA GLY A 577 9.63 25.30 -14.86
C GLY A 577 9.08 25.20 -16.29
N GLU A 578 8.49 24.07 -16.69
CA GLU A 578 7.73 23.99 -17.94
C GLU A 578 6.34 24.61 -17.80
N ALA A 579 5.76 25.05 -18.92
CA ALA A 579 4.39 25.51 -18.95
C ALA A 579 3.42 24.37 -18.62
N VAL A 580 2.37 24.70 -17.87
CA VAL A 580 1.28 23.78 -17.59
C VAL A 580 0.58 23.41 -18.90
N ARG A 581 0.42 22.12 -19.15
CA ARG A 581 -0.27 21.55 -20.30
C ARG A 581 -1.70 21.20 -19.89
N LYS A 582 -2.67 21.60 -20.71
CA LYS A 582 -4.06 21.19 -20.54
C LYS A 582 -4.28 19.83 -21.21
N VAL A 583 -4.61 18.83 -20.40
CA VAL A 583 -4.97 17.48 -20.82
C VAL A 583 -6.41 17.26 -20.37
N GLU A 584 -7.37 17.55 -21.26
CA GLU A 584 -8.79 17.65 -20.89
C GLU A 584 -9.36 16.33 -20.32
N ASP A 585 -8.92 15.20 -20.86
CA ASP A 585 -9.35 13.85 -20.44
C ASP A 585 -8.35 13.20 -19.47
N PHE A 586 -7.52 13.97 -18.77
CA PHE A 586 -6.54 13.41 -17.85
C PHE A 586 -7.16 12.59 -16.71
N ASN A 587 -8.30 13.05 -16.16
CA ASN A 587 -9.14 12.30 -15.23
C ASN A 587 -10.61 12.46 -15.65
N VAL A 588 -11.25 11.36 -16.03
CA VAL A 588 -12.67 11.33 -16.39
C VAL A 588 -13.45 10.56 -15.33
N PHE A 589 -14.37 11.21 -14.63
CA PHE A 589 -15.14 10.57 -13.56
C PHE A 589 -16.49 10.06 -14.03
N HIS A 590 -17.14 10.67 -15.04
CA HIS A 590 -18.49 10.27 -15.43
C HIS A 590 -18.79 10.20 -16.94
N ARG A 591 -18.41 11.22 -17.71
CA ARG A 591 -18.65 11.25 -19.16
C ARG A 591 -18.06 10.03 -19.85
N TYR A 592 -18.49 9.79 -21.09
CA TYR A 592 -18.06 8.65 -21.90
C TYR A 592 -18.45 7.27 -21.35
N LEU A 593 -19.46 7.20 -20.48
CA LEU A 593 -19.79 5.99 -19.72
C LEU A 593 -18.58 5.47 -18.93
N ALA A 594 -17.75 6.38 -18.40
CA ALA A 594 -16.59 6.08 -17.58
C ALA A 594 -16.91 5.09 -16.47
N ASN A 595 -18.11 5.19 -15.91
CA ASN A 595 -18.51 4.38 -14.78
C ASN A 595 -19.03 2.98 -15.13
N PHE A 596 -19.36 2.72 -16.40
CA PHE A 596 -19.91 1.43 -16.81
C PHE A 596 -18.84 0.34 -16.71
N PRO A 597 -19.09 -0.79 -16.00
CA PRO A 597 -18.09 -1.83 -15.80
C PRO A 597 -17.98 -2.72 -17.06
N TRP A 598 -17.36 -2.20 -18.12
CA TRP A 598 -17.16 -2.92 -19.37
C TRP A 598 -16.38 -4.22 -19.14
N ARG A 599 -16.94 -5.33 -19.65
CA ARG A 599 -16.26 -6.63 -19.64
C ARG A 599 -15.08 -6.66 -20.62
N SER A 600 -15.08 -5.85 -21.69
CA SER A 600 -13.90 -5.67 -22.56
C SER A 600 -12.68 -5.21 -21.77
N HIS A 601 -12.85 -4.28 -20.84
CA HIS A 601 -11.78 -3.82 -19.94
C HIS A 601 -11.21 -4.95 -19.07
N ALA A 602 -12.09 -5.77 -18.47
CA ALA A 602 -11.67 -6.93 -17.69
C ALA A 602 -10.90 -7.97 -18.52
N VAL A 603 -11.38 -8.25 -19.73
CA VAL A 603 -10.73 -9.16 -20.67
C VAL A 603 -9.35 -8.63 -21.08
N TRP A 604 -9.19 -7.31 -21.23
CA TRP A 604 -7.89 -6.70 -21.50
C TRP A 604 -6.90 -6.94 -20.35
N PHE A 605 -7.28 -6.70 -19.10
CA PHE A 605 -6.39 -6.97 -17.96
C PHE A 605 -5.98 -8.44 -17.86
N LEU A 606 -6.93 -9.38 -18.04
CA LEU A 606 -6.62 -10.81 -18.08
C LEU A 606 -5.69 -11.17 -19.24
N SER A 607 -5.85 -10.52 -20.40
CA SER A 607 -4.94 -10.72 -21.54
C SER A 607 -3.51 -10.28 -21.21
N GLN A 608 -3.35 -9.19 -20.45
CA GLN A 608 -2.03 -8.72 -20.05
C GLN A 608 -1.43 -9.61 -18.95
N MET A 609 -2.24 -10.12 -18.02
CA MET A 609 -1.82 -11.13 -17.05
C MET A 609 -1.27 -12.39 -17.73
N VAL A 610 -1.95 -12.88 -18.77
CA VAL A 610 -1.48 -14.03 -19.57
C VAL A 610 -0.24 -13.67 -20.37
N ARG A 611 -0.23 -12.52 -21.06
CA ARG A 611 0.90 -12.04 -21.87
C ARG A 611 2.20 -12.00 -21.08
N TRP A 612 2.14 -11.59 -19.81
CA TRP A 612 3.31 -11.46 -18.94
C TRP A 612 3.57 -12.71 -18.08
N GLY A 613 2.86 -13.82 -18.31
CA GLY A 613 3.07 -15.07 -17.58
C GLY A 613 2.70 -15.02 -16.10
N HIS A 614 1.96 -14.00 -15.66
CA HIS A 614 1.44 -13.93 -14.29
C HIS A 614 0.32 -14.95 -14.07
N VAL A 615 -0.33 -15.36 -15.17
CA VAL A 615 -1.42 -16.32 -15.17
C VAL A 615 -1.26 -17.26 -16.36
N THR A 616 -1.63 -18.53 -16.18
CA THR A 616 -1.45 -19.54 -17.23
C THR A 616 -2.42 -19.29 -18.41
N PRO A 617 -2.04 -19.61 -19.66
CA PRO A 617 -2.88 -19.38 -20.83
C PRO A 617 -4.21 -20.17 -20.86
N GLU A 618 -4.35 -21.20 -20.00
CA GLU A 618 -5.51 -22.10 -19.94
C GLU A 618 -6.68 -21.52 -19.15
N ILE A 619 -6.55 -20.34 -18.54
CA ILE A 619 -7.65 -19.73 -17.78
C ILE A 619 -8.89 -19.48 -18.65
N ASN A 620 -10.06 -19.67 -18.05
CA ASN A 620 -11.31 -19.32 -18.69
C ASN A 620 -11.63 -17.83 -18.46
N ILE A 621 -11.08 -16.98 -19.35
CA ILE A 621 -11.22 -15.52 -19.33
C ILE A 621 -12.69 -15.09 -19.29
N GLU A 622 -13.55 -15.73 -20.10
CA GLU A 622 -14.97 -15.39 -20.17
C GLU A 622 -15.68 -15.65 -18.84
N ASN A 623 -15.47 -16.83 -18.24
CA ASN A 623 -16.08 -17.18 -16.96
C ASN A 623 -15.60 -16.26 -15.84
N ILE A 624 -14.29 -15.98 -15.76
CA ILE A 624 -13.72 -15.06 -14.78
C ILE A 624 -14.37 -13.68 -14.93
N THR A 625 -14.39 -13.15 -16.15
CA THR A 625 -14.94 -11.82 -16.43
C THR A 625 -16.41 -11.72 -16.05
N ARG A 626 -17.24 -12.70 -16.44
CA ARG A 626 -18.68 -12.73 -16.09
C ARG A 626 -18.91 -12.83 -14.59
N ALA A 627 -18.03 -13.54 -13.88
CA ALA A 627 -18.17 -13.77 -12.45
C ALA A 627 -17.73 -12.56 -11.61
N VAL A 628 -16.86 -11.69 -12.14
CA VAL A 628 -16.31 -10.53 -11.42
C VAL A 628 -17.04 -9.23 -11.80
N TYR A 629 -17.22 -8.95 -13.10
CA TYR A 629 -17.82 -7.70 -13.55
C TYR A 629 -19.34 -7.86 -13.67
N ARG A 630 -20.08 -7.03 -12.91
CA ARG A 630 -21.53 -7.09 -12.73
C ARG A 630 -22.30 -5.90 -13.36
N PRO A 631 -22.29 -5.71 -14.70
CA PRO A 631 -23.06 -4.65 -15.37
C PRO A 631 -24.55 -4.60 -15.05
N ALA A 632 -25.18 -5.72 -14.68
CA ALA A 632 -26.59 -5.74 -14.31
C ALA A 632 -26.89 -4.85 -13.09
N VAL A 633 -26.00 -4.82 -12.10
CA VAL A 633 -26.14 -3.97 -10.90
C VAL A 633 -26.00 -2.50 -11.30
N TYR A 634 -25.02 -2.18 -12.15
CA TYR A 634 -24.87 -0.84 -12.74
C TYR A 634 -26.14 -0.38 -13.46
N ARG A 635 -26.69 -1.21 -14.37
CA ARG A 635 -27.90 -0.87 -15.14
C ARG A 635 -29.09 -0.58 -14.23
N GLN A 636 -29.23 -1.34 -13.14
CA GLN A 636 -30.29 -1.10 -12.16
C GLN A 636 -30.14 0.25 -11.46
N ALA A 637 -28.93 0.61 -11.04
CA ALA A 637 -28.63 1.91 -10.44
C ALA A 637 -28.81 3.07 -11.44
N ALA A 638 -28.24 2.93 -12.65
CA ALA A 638 -28.35 3.91 -13.72
C ALA A 638 -29.81 4.17 -14.11
N ALA A 639 -30.63 3.12 -14.23
CA ALA A 639 -32.06 3.25 -14.52
C ALA A 639 -32.80 4.00 -13.40
N ALA A 640 -32.47 3.76 -12.13
CA ALA A 640 -33.06 4.48 -11.01
C ALA A 640 -32.73 5.98 -11.01
N LEU A 641 -31.56 6.35 -11.55
CA LEU A 641 -31.11 7.73 -11.71
C LEU A 641 -31.49 8.36 -13.07
N GLY A 642 -32.12 7.60 -13.99
CA GLY A 642 -32.44 8.07 -15.34
C GLY A 642 -31.22 8.26 -16.26
N LEU A 643 -30.12 7.58 -15.95
CA LEU A 643 -28.85 7.64 -16.69
C LEU A 643 -28.82 6.59 -17.80
N PRO A 644 -28.14 6.88 -18.93
CA PRO A 644 -27.94 5.90 -19.98
C PRO A 644 -27.01 4.77 -19.51
N ALA A 645 -27.29 3.54 -19.93
CA ALA A 645 -26.45 2.38 -19.68
C ALA A 645 -26.48 1.43 -20.87
N SER A 646 -25.31 0.99 -21.33
CA SER A 646 -25.18 0.10 -22.49
C SER A 646 -25.89 -1.24 -22.26
N GLU A 647 -26.59 -1.75 -23.27
CA GLU A 647 -27.13 -3.12 -23.30
C GLU A 647 -26.05 -4.17 -23.58
N HIS A 648 -24.95 -3.75 -24.22
CA HIS A 648 -23.79 -4.57 -24.47
C HIS A 648 -22.79 -4.48 -23.32
N ASP A 649 -22.20 -5.60 -22.94
CA ASP A 649 -21.19 -5.66 -21.87
C ASP A 649 -19.76 -5.42 -22.38
N CYS A 650 -19.53 -5.48 -23.70
CA CYS A 650 -18.22 -5.30 -24.32
C CYS A 650 -18.30 -4.28 -25.46
N LYS A 651 -17.20 -3.57 -25.66
CA LYS A 651 -16.90 -2.82 -26.88
C LYS A 651 -15.53 -3.23 -27.43
N ILE A 652 -15.25 -2.87 -28.67
CA ILE A 652 -13.90 -2.94 -29.20
C ILE A 652 -13.12 -1.77 -28.62
N GLU A 653 -11.88 -2.01 -28.20
CA GLU A 653 -10.97 -0.97 -27.71
C GLU A 653 -9.89 -0.69 -28.76
N GLY A 654 -9.36 0.53 -28.82
CA GLY A 654 -8.28 0.89 -29.74
C GLY A 654 -8.73 1.24 -31.16
N GLU A 655 -10.03 1.43 -31.39
CA GLU A 655 -10.60 1.69 -32.72
C GLU A 655 -10.79 3.18 -33.01
N HIS A 656 -11.00 4.00 -31.98
CA HIS A 656 -11.43 5.38 -32.12
C HIS A 656 -10.34 6.35 -31.65
N ASP A 657 -9.84 7.18 -32.56
CA ASP A 657 -8.84 8.22 -32.30
C ASP A 657 -9.44 9.59 -31.95
N ALA A 658 -10.77 9.69 -31.99
CA ALA A 658 -11.54 10.86 -31.60
C ALA A 658 -12.83 10.42 -30.87
N PRO A 659 -13.50 11.32 -30.11
CA PRO A 659 -14.79 11.04 -29.52
C PRO A 659 -15.82 10.59 -30.58
N TRP A 660 -16.65 9.61 -30.22
CA TRP A 660 -17.60 8.96 -31.14
C TRP A 660 -18.97 8.76 -30.48
N GLN A 661 -20.01 8.52 -31.29
CA GLN A 661 -21.38 8.36 -30.80
C GLN A 661 -21.74 6.87 -30.72
N MET A 662 -22.18 6.42 -29.54
CA MET A 662 -22.70 5.08 -29.33
C MET A 662 -24.20 5.12 -29.06
N ALA A 663 -24.97 4.32 -29.79
CA ALA A 663 -26.38 4.13 -29.50
C ALA A 663 -26.55 3.33 -28.20
N VAL A 664 -27.25 3.92 -27.22
CA VAL A 664 -27.52 3.33 -25.91
C VAL A 664 -29.00 3.51 -25.61
N SER A 665 -29.76 2.42 -25.73
CA SER A 665 -31.22 2.44 -25.70
C SER A 665 -31.78 3.45 -26.73
N GLU A 666 -32.64 4.40 -26.33
CA GLU A 666 -33.20 5.43 -27.22
C GLU A 666 -32.35 6.71 -27.34
N ARG A 667 -31.11 6.71 -26.83
CA ARG A 667 -30.23 7.89 -26.82
C ARG A 667 -28.89 7.60 -27.49
N ASN A 668 -28.29 8.63 -28.09
CA ASN A 668 -26.88 8.58 -28.47
C ASN A 668 -26.04 9.16 -27.33
N VAL A 669 -25.03 8.42 -26.89
CA VAL A 669 -24.09 8.81 -25.86
C VAL A 669 -22.74 9.04 -26.51
N LEU A 670 -22.11 10.19 -26.21
CA LEU A 670 -20.75 10.46 -26.61
C LEU A 670 -19.81 9.55 -25.81
N ILE A 671 -18.91 8.85 -26.49
CA ILE A 671 -17.84 8.02 -25.93
C ILE A 671 -16.50 8.66 -26.32
N GLY A 672 -15.54 8.61 -25.41
CA GLY A 672 -14.20 9.17 -25.62
C GLY A 672 -13.38 8.34 -26.61
N PRO A 673 -12.28 8.89 -27.13
CA PRO A 673 -11.30 8.11 -27.89
C PRO A 673 -10.73 6.99 -27.03
N ASP A 674 -10.38 5.87 -27.64
CA ASP A 674 -9.87 4.67 -26.95
C ASP A 674 -8.59 4.09 -27.58
N ARG A 675 -7.91 4.90 -28.41
CA ARG A 675 -6.70 4.50 -29.13
C ARG A 675 -5.55 4.16 -28.18
N PHE A 676 -4.87 3.05 -28.47
CA PHE A 676 -3.58 2.71 -27.84
C PHE A 676 -2.44 3.48 -28.51
N MET A 677 -1.33 3.70 -27.78
CA MET A 677 -0.14 4.40 -28.28
C MET A 677 0.43 3.79 -29.57
N ASP A 678 0.25 2.48 -29.79
CA ASP A 678 0.73 1.76 -30.97
C ASP A 678 -0.38 1.48 -32.01
N ALA A 679 -1.54 2.12 -31.84
CA ALA A 679 -2.73 2.00 -32.70
C ALA A 679 -3.26 0.56 -32.87
N ARG A 680 -2.94 -0.35 -31.96
CA ARG A 680 -3.53 -1.69 -31.95
C ARG A 680 -5.03 -1.62 -31.65
N ARG A 681 -5.75 -2.59 -32.20
CA ARG A 681 -7.16 -2.82 -31.91
C ARG A 681 -7.28 -4.05 -31.01
N PHE A 682 -8.13 -3.97 -30.01
CA PHE A 682 -8.40 -5.03 -29.06
C PHE A 682 -9.87 -5.46 -29.13
N ASP A 683 -10.08 -6.70 -29.56
CA ASP A 683 -11.38 -7.37 -29.59
C ASP A 683 -11.40 -8.44 -28.50
N ALA A 684 -12.30 -8.28 -27.53
CA ALA A 684 -12.44 -9.19 -26.38
C ALA A 684 -12.79 -10.64 -26.79
N THR A 685 -13.25 -10.87 -28.03
CA THR A 685 -13.51 -12.21 -28.57
C THR A 685 -12.27 -12.87 -29.20
N ARG A 686 -11.21 -12.09 -29.47
CA ARG A 686 -9.98 -12.52 -30.17
C ARG A 686 -8.72 -12.33 -29.32
N VAL A 687 -8.81 -12.66 -28.04
CA VAL A 687 -7.72 -12.44 -27.05
C VAL A 687 -6.40 -13.11 -27.45
N ARG A 688 -6.46 -14.35 -27.97
CA ARG A 688 -5.26 -15.09 -28.41
C ARG A 688 -4.53 -14.38 -29.54
N ASP A 689 -5.28 -13.89 -30.53
CA ASP A 689 -4.72 -13.17 -31.67
C ASP A 689 -4.09 -11.84 -31.21
N TYR A 690 -4.74 -11.16 -30.27
CA TYR A 690 -4.19 -9.93 -29.67
C TYR A 690 -2.87 -10.19 -28.94
N ILE A 691 -2.79 -11.23 -28.09
CA ILE A 691 -1.55 -11.59 -27.39
C ILE A 691 -0.46 -11.98 -28.40
N ALA A 692 -0.79 -12.80 -29.40
CA ALA A 692 0.16 -13.22 -30.44
C ALA A 692 0.64 -12.06 -31.34
N SER A 693 -0.08 -10.94 -31.37
CA SER A 693 0.29 -9.76 -32.16
C SER A 693 1.48 -8.99 -31.58
N PHE A 694 1.84 -9.21 -30.30
CA PHE A 694 3.02 -8.63 -29.70
C PHE A 694 4.27 -9.42 -30.10
N ALA A 695 5.40 -8.74 -30.27
CA ALA A 695 6.69 -9.43 -30.46
C ALA A 695 6.94 -10.37 -29.28
N ALA A 696 7.46 -11.58 -29.55
CA ALA A 696 7.66 -12.62 -28.55
C ALA A 696 8.59 -12.11 -27.42
N VAL A 697 8.00 -11.81 -26.27
CA VAL A 697 8.70 -11.75 -24.99
C VAL A 697 8.62 -13.18 -24.45
N ALA A 698 9.73 -13.90 -24.34
CA ALA A 698 9.73 -15.31 -23.94
C ALA A 698 8.88 -15.51 -22.68
N SER A 699 8.02 -16.52 -22.60
CA SER A 699 7.22 -16.76 -21.38
C SER A 699 8.12 -17.19 -20.21
N LEU A 700 7.73 -16.90 -18.95
CA LEU A 700 8.47 -17.35 -17.76
C LEU A 700 8.70 -18.89 -17.75
N SER A 701 7.77 -19.67 -18.29
CA SER A 701 7.88 -21.13 -18.43
C SER A 701 8.88 -21.56 -19.51
N GLU A 702 8.93 -20.88 -20.65
CA GLU A 702 9.94 -21.12 -21.68
C GLU A 702 11.34 -20.71 -21.19
N ARG A 703 11.41 -19.70 -20.31
CA ARG A 703 12.63 -19.25 -19.63
C ARG A 703 13.14 -20.28 -18.62
N GLN A 704 12.27 -20.83 -17.77
CA GLN A 704 12.66 -21.87 -16.80
C GLN A 704 13.20 -23.13 -17.51
N ALA A 705 12.54 -23.55 -18.60
CA ALA A 705 13.01 -24.67 -19.41
C ALA A 705 14.35 -24.37 -20.11
N ALA A 706 14.55 -23.14 -20.59
CA ALA A 706 15.81 -22.72 -21.21
C ALA A 706 16.98 -22.63 -20.20
N ASP A 707 16.73 -22.08 -19.02
CA ASP A 707 17.72 -21.98 -17.93
C ASP A 707 18.11 -23.37 -17.39
N GLU A 708 17.15 -24.29 -17.25
CA GLU A 708 17.42 -25.70 -16.90
C GLU A 708 18.25 -26.42 -17.96
N LEU A 709 17.96 -26.19 -19.25
CA LEU A 709 18.74 -26.72 -20.37
C LEU A 709 20.17 -26.16 -20.40
N GLN A 710 20.34 -24.86 -20.10
CA GLN A 710 21.64 -24.20 -20.10
C GLN A 710 22.49 -24.61 -18.89
N GLN A 711 21.88 -24.82 -17.71
CA GLN A 711 22.54 -25.40 -16.54
C GLN A 711 22.91 -26.87 -16.75
N ALA A 712 22.07 -27.65 -17.41
CA ALA A 712 22.38 -29.03 -17.77
C ALA A 712 23.56 -29.13 -18.74
N GLN A 713 23.67 -28.22 -19.70
CA GLN A 713 24.80 -28.15 -20.64
C GLN A 713 26.09 -27.66 -19.99
N ALA A 714 26.02 -26.72 -19.03
CA ALA A 714 27.19 -26.27 -18.26
C ALA A 714 27.72 -27.32 -17.27
N SER A 715 26.91 -28.33 -16.91
CA SER A 715 27.28 -29.42 -16.01
C SER A 715 27.96 -30.60 -16.72
N ILE A 716 28.05 -30.56 -18.06
CA ILE A 716 28.64 -31.60 -18.91
C ILE A 716 29.94 -31.08 -19.60
N GLY A 717 30.34 -29.83 -19.34
CA GLY A 717 31.53 -29.18 -19.93
C GLY A 717 32.75 -29.19 -19.03
#